data_AF-A0A921DSS9-F1
#
_entry.id   AF-A0A921DSS9-F1
#
_cell.length_a   1.000
_cell.length_b   1.000
_cell.length_c   1.000
_cell.angle_alpha   90.00
_cell.angle_beta   90.00
_cell.angle_gamma   90.00
#
_symmetry.space_group_name_H-M   'P 1'
#
loop_
_entity.id
_entity.type
_entity.pdbx_description
1 polymer ?
#
loop_
_entity_poly.entity_id
_entity_poly.type
_entity_poly.pdbx_seq_one_letter_code
_entity_poly.pdbx_strand_id
1 'polypeptide(L)'
;MKKMKSVMPLFLLPLLLTACEKIGELFGGDGGSTVTPPEIRVVAVTDVMAYVEVEYYDETTEAEVGICWAEHPAPGTEQTIALSGPGMAVEIDGLAPQTEYYARSYARGGNGKTTFGGEVQFTTDRERPKIKVMGCNVFDQAVEVTCMAWGPRIESVGVCWNTEGAPSTENGESEDCVYDAENDVYTVTLTGLEESTQYYLKGYVRTDDGATYLSEEELDFRTEGVYVPDMQIIMPIGKEDTYADVIYGVYEEHIVRRGLCWATEPEPTVDDAMTDDGSVEGTLEVRIEGLQPATDYYIRPYVVLPHAVDGERLYYGAEEMFTTYEADEFFEVPDAVFAAYLVAKFDKNGDGKVSRREAVDVSYMDDLSGRNITSLKGIENFPNLAVIRCRDNQITELDISGNPKLFNVECSGNRLTALVLGDGELEMLEMLDCSGNLLTDLDVSGLPALRDLDCDDNMLRSLDLGANGRLEELSCMSNPLTALDLGDNPELTKLYCANCKLTSLDLSANPKLTDLYCSDNGLTLLEISNCTALTDLSCRFNSLASLDVSRATELRDLDCGYNEIIAALDLSRCKKLERVDCAKNRIAELDLSDNPLLVSVRCEQNALTLLDVSGCTALESLMCYGNELAELRTDGLAVLDFLNCSQNRLPSLDLSDAVRLTTLVCNTNALVSLDVSHNTYLEYLDCGKNNITTLDLRNNPDLDASGLVCDSYVNVIWK
;
A
#
# COMPACT_ATOMS: atom_id res chain seq x y z
N MET A 1 -49.43 -70.82 -6.79
CA MET A 1 -50.39 -71.95 -6.61
C MET A 1 -51.72 -71.35 -6.19
N LYS A 2 -52.62 -70.87 -7.04
CA LYS A 2 -53.64 -71.52 -7.91
C LYS A 2 -54.57 -72.56 -7.23
N LYS A 3 -55.86 -72.18 -7.19
CA LYS A 3 -57.15 -72.91 -7.16
C LYS A 3 -57.82 -73.23 -5.81
N MET A 4 -59.02 -72.65 -5.62
CA MET A 4 -60.36 -73.30 -5.52
C MET A 4 -61.42 -72.17 -5.42
N LYS A 5 -62.36 -71.95 -6.35
CA LYS A 5 -63.57 -72.68 -6.83
C LYS A 5 -64.80 -72.63 -5.91
N SER A 6 -65.91 -72.14 -6.51
CA SER A 6 -67.33 -72.53 -6.31
C SER A 6 -68.03 -71.88 -5.09
N VAL A 7 -69.30 -71.41 -5.12
CA VAL A 7 -70.57 -72.05 -5.55
C VAL A 7 -71.68 -70.98 -5.73
N MET A 8 -72.63 -71.22 -6.63
CA MET A 8 -73.94 -70.56 -6.83
C MET A 8 -75.07 -71.48 -6.29
N PRO A 9 -76.24 -71.00 -5.79
CA PRO A 9 -77.54 -71.21 -6.50
C PRO A 9 -78.58 -70.07 -6.23
N LEU A 10 -79.53 -69.70 -7.10
CA LEU A 10 -80.73 -70.34 -7.69
C LEU A 10 -82.01 -70.36 -6.79
N PHE A 11 -83.19 -70.29 -7.45
CA PHE A 11 -84.62 -70.48 -7.05
C PHE A 11 -85.49 -69.19 -6.93
N LEU A 12 -86.71 -69.05 -7.47
CA LEU A 12 -87.55 -69.76 -8.47
C LEU A 12 -88.89 -68.97 -8.65
N LEU A 13 -89.34 -68.69 -9.89
CA LEU A 13 -90.69 -68.82 -10.54
C LEU A 13 -92.05 -68.62 -9.75
N PRO A 14 -93.28 -68.65 -10.37
CA PRO A 14 -93.82 -68.23 -11.71
C PRO A 14 -95.34 -67.81 -11.79
N LEU A 15 -95.84 -67.60 -13.03
CA LEU A 15 -97.17 -68.02 -13.60
C LEU A 15 -98.49 -67.37 -13.18
N LEU A 16 -99.27 -66.87 -14.17
CA LEU A 16 -100.68 -67.20 -14.50
C LEU A 16 -101.18 -66.14 -15.52
N LEU A 17 -101.32 -66.47 -16.81
CA LEU A 17 -102.42 -67.18 -17.49
C LEU A 17 -103.18 -66.21 -18.43
N THR A 18 -102.95 -66.42 -19.71
CA THR A 18 -103.90 -66.21 -20.81
C THR A 18 -105.26 -66.86 -20.52
N ALA A 19 -106.36 -66.13 -20.71
CA ALA A 19 -107.67 -66.71 -21.01
C ALA A 19 -108.62 -65.72 -21.74
N CYS A 20 -109.12 -66.19 -22.88
CA CYS A 20 -110.39 -65.82 -23.56
C CYS A 20 -110.54 -64.48 -24.31
N GLU A 21 -110.16 -64.53 -25.59
CA GLU A 21 -111.05 -64.40 -26.75
C GLU A 21 -112.50 -63.83 -26.59
N LYS A 22 -112.74 -62.78 -27.39
CA LYS A 22 -113.85 -62.56 -28.34
C LYS A 22 -115.27 -62.13 -27.88
N ILE A 23 -115.64 -60.98 -28.47
CA ILE A 23 -116.95 -60.51 -28.98
C ILE A 23 -117.61 -59.40 -28.16
N GLY A 24 -117.73 -58.22 -28.79
CA GLY A 24 -118.59 -57.12 -28.35
C GLY A 24 -118.29 -55.78 -29.01
N GLU A 25 -118.16 -55.72 -30.34
CA GLU A 25 -118.34 -54.45 -31.07
C GLU A 25 -119.76 -53.90 -30.83
N LEU A 26 -119.89 -52.57 -30.92
CA LEU A 26 -121.09 -51.71 -30.78
C LEU A 26 -121.35 -51.19 -29.36
N PHE A 27 -120.65 -50.11 -28.96
CA PHE A 27 -121.22 -48.77 -28.67
C PHE A 27 -120.06 -47.81 -28.34
N GLY A 28 -119.96 -46.71 -29.10
CA GLY A 28 -118.91 -45.70 -28.95
C GLY A 28 -119.11 -44.75 -27.76
N GLY A 29 -118.00 -44.28 -27.20
CA GLY A 29 -117.90 -43.20 -26.22
C GLY A 29 -116.46 -42.70 -26.11
N ASP A 30 -116.29 -41.38 -26.17
CA ASP A 30 -115.06 -40.57 -26.09
C ASP A 30 -113.84 -41.17 -25.36
N GLY A 31 -112.67 -41.10 -26.00
CA GLY A 31 -111.39 -41.49 -25.41
C GLY A 31 -110.21 -40.68 -25.98
N GLY A 32 -110.10 -39.41 -25.57
CA GLY A 32 -108.89 -38.60 -25.80
C GLY A 32 -107.70 -39.16 -25.01
N SER A 33 -106.54 -39.28 -25.65
CA SER A 33 -105.31 -39.82 -25.05
C SER A 33 -104.83 -38.96 -23.86
N THR A 34 -104.77 -39.56 -22.68
CA THR A 34 -104.11 -39.01 -21.49
C THR A 34 -102.65 -39.46 -21.45
N VAL A 35 -101.70 -38.52 -21.38
CA VAL A 35 -100.26 -38.82 -21.23
C VAL A 35 -99.92 -38.99 -19.75
N THR A 36 -99.15 -40.03 -19.43
CA THR A 36 -98.75 -40.39 -18.05
C THR A 36 -97.39 -39.74 -17.72
N PRO A 37 -97.27 -38.93 -16.64
CA PRO A 37 -95.99 -38.35 -16.20
C PRO A 37 -95.00 -39.41 -15.66
N PRO A 38 -93.67 -39.15 -15.69
CA PRO A 38 -92.64 -40.09 -15.20
C PRO A 38 -92.62 -40.21 -13.67
N GLU A 39 -92.03 -41.29 -13.16
CA GLU A 39 -91.69 -41.40 -11.73
C GLU A 39 -90.37 -40.69 -11.41
N ILE A 40 -90.21 -40.18 -10.18
CA ILE A 40 -89.03 -39.41 -9.74
C ILE A 40 -88.53 -39.85 -8.36
N ARG A 41 -87.24 -39.60 -8.05
CA ARG A 41 -86.63 -39.83 -6.72
C ARG A 41 -85.54 -38.80 -6.39
N VAL A 42 -85.35 -38.48 -5.12
CA VAL A 42 -84.27 -37.58 -4.64
C VAL A 42 -83.01 -38.39 -4.37
N VAL A 43 -81.85 -37.95 -4.88
CA VAL A 43 -80.58 -38.70 -4.79
C VAL A 43 -79.51 -38.03 -3.93
N ALA A 44 -79.54 -36.71 -3.79
CA ALA A 44 -78.65 -35.95 -2.90
C ALA A 44 -79.28 -34.63 -2.50
N VAL A 45 -78.96 -34.14 -1.30
CA VAL A 45 -79.46 -32.88 -0.76
C VAL A 45 -78.30 -32.16 -0.05
N THR A 46 -78.21 -30.85 -0.20
CA THR A 46 -77.32 -29.96 0.56
C THR A 46 -78.16 -28.94 1.33
N ASP A 47 -77.52 -27.96 1.96
CA ASP A 47 -78.19 -26.87 2.66
C ASP A 47 -78.91 -25.92 1.72
N VAL A 48 -78.53 -25.88 0.43
CA VAL A 48 -79.10 -24.95 -0.56
C VAL A 48 -79.53 -25.59 -1.88
N MET A 49 -79.37 -26.91 -2.06
CA MET A 49 -79.68 -27.60 -3.32
C MET A 49 -80.22 -29.02 -3.10
N ALA A 50 -80.92 -29.56 -4.09
CA ALA A 50 -81.29 -30.98 -4.15
C ALA A 50 -81.21 -31.54 -5.57
N TYR A 51 -80.76 -32.79 -5.70
CA TYR A 51 -80.71 -33.51 -6.96
C TYR A 51 -81.86 -34.51 -7.06
N VAL A 52 -82.68 -34.40 -8.11
CA VAL A 52 -83.88 -35.22 -8.34
C VAL A 52 -83.75 -36.00 -9.66
N GLU A 53 -83.74 -37.31 -9.59
CA GLU A 53 -83.62 -38.23 -10.73
C GLU A 53 -85.00 -38.65 -11.28
N VAL A 54 -85.10 -38.80 -12.60
CA VAL A 54 -86.34 -39.17 -13.32
C VAL A 54 -86.22 -40.56 -13.94
N GLU A 55 -87.18 -41.44 -13.67
CA GLU A 55 -87.29 -42.77 -14.27
C GLU A 55 -88.02 -42.71 -15.64
N TYR A 56 -87.52 -43.50 -16.59
CA TYR A 56 -87.87 -43.60 -18.03
C TYR A 56 -89.31 -43.18 -18.43
N TYR A 57 -89.45 -42.32 -19.47
CA TYR A 57 -90.73 -41.98 -20.10
C TYR A 57 -90.71 -42.13 -21.64
N ASP A 58 -91.88 -42.34 -22.25
CA ASP A 58 -92.06 -42.57 -23.69
C ASP A 58 -92.08 -41.25 -24.48
N GLU A 59 -91.02 -40.99 -25.26
CA GLU A 59 -90.83 -39.78 -26.06
C GLU A 59 -91.73 -39.68 -27.30
N THR A 60 -92.54 -40.71 -27.62
CA THR A 60 -93.35 -40.70 -28.85
C THR A 60 -94.58 -39.80 -28.80
N THR A 61 -94.77 -39.03 -27.72
CA THR A 61 -95.87 -38.08 -27.54
C THR A 61 -95.37 -36.62 -27.53
N GLU A 62 -96.05 -35.69 -28.23
CA GLU A 62 -95.73 -34.24 -28.27
C GLU A 62 -96.01 -33.51 -26.92
N ALA A 63 -95.75 -34.16 -25.77
CA ALA A 63 -96.04 -33.62 -24.44
C ALA A 63 -94.80 -33.01 -23.78
N GLU A 64 -94.95 -31.85 -23.14
CA GLU A 64 -93.91 -31.24 -22.30
C GLU A 64 -93.89 -31.94 -20.93
N VAL A 65 -92.72 -32.38 -20.47
CA VAL A 65 -92.54 -33.08 -19.19
C VAL A 65 -91.52 -32.34 -18.32
N GLY A 66 -91.78 -32.22 -17.02
CA GLY A 66 -90.92 -31.49 -16.09
C GLY A 66 -91.09 -31.94 -14.64
N ILE A 67 -90.29 -31.36 -13.74
CA ILE A 67 -90.44 -31.47 -12.29
C ILE A 67 -90.97 -30.12 -11.78
N CYS A 68 -91.94 -30.15 -10.88
CA CYS A 68 -92.35 -29.00 -10.09
C CYS A 68 -92.10 -29.23 -8.60
N TRP A 69 -91.79 -28.17 -7.85
CA TRP A 69 -91.54 -28.25 -6.42
C TRP A 69 -92.13 -27.06 -5.65
N ALA A 70 -92.37 -27.26 -4.34
CA ALA A 70 -92.81 -26.23 -3.40
C ALA A 70 -92.51 -26.66 -1.95
N GLU A 71 -92.66 -25.72 -1.01
CA GLU A 71 -92.55 -25.95 0.44
C GLU A 71 -93.84 -26.58 1.04
N HIS A 72 -94.73 -27.09 0.19
CA HIS A 72 -95.98 -27.73 0.59
C HIS A 72 -96.34 -28.91 -0.32
N PRO A 73 -97.16 -29.87 0.16
CA PRO A 73 -97.61 -31.00 -0.66
C PRO A 73 -98.40 -30.56 -1.92
N ALA A 74 -98.44 -31.45 -2.91
CA ALA A 74 -99.09 -31.29 -4.22
C ALA A 74 -98.64 -30.06 -5.04
N PRO A 75 -97.32 -29.80 -5.18
CA PRO A 75 -96.77 -28.56 -5.74
C PRO A 75 -97.25 -28.27 -7.17
N GLY A 76 -97.89 -27.13 -7.41
CA GLY A 76 -98.44 -26.71 -8.70
C GLY A 76 -97.38 -26.49 -9.78
N THR A 77 -97.73 -25.82 -10.86
CA THR A 77 -96.72 -25.32 -11.81
C THR A 77 -96.10 -23.99 -11.32
N GLU A 78 -95.89 -23.84 -10.00
CA GLU A 78 -95.39 -22.61 -9.37
C GLU A 78 -93.88 -22.44 -9.59
N GLN A 79 -93.13 -23.50 -9.29
CA GLN A 79 -91.72 -23.63 -9.61
C GLN A 79 -91.56 -24.91 -10.42
N THR A 80 -91.01 -24.79 -11.62
CA THR A 80 -90.91 -25.90 -12.57
C THR A 80 -89.57 -25.88 -13.27
N ILE A 81 -89.04 -27.06 -13.55
CA ILE A 81 -87.89 -27.28 -14.43
C ILE A 81 -88.28 -28.32 -15.48
N ALA A 82 -88.21 -27.94 -16.75
CA ALA A 82 -88.57 -28.82 -17.87
C ALA A 82 -87.44 -29.83 -18.14
N LEU A 83 -87.80 -31.06 -18.48
CA LEU A 83 -86.85 -32.11 -18.84
C LEU A 83 -86.46 -31.99 -20.32
N SER A 84 -85.17 -32.18 -20.60
CA SER A 84 -84.61 -32.08 -21.96
C SER A 84 -84.18 -33.43 -22.57
N GLY A 85 -84.65 -34.56 -22.02
CA GLY A 85 -84.40 -35.92 -22.53
C GLY A 85 -84.54 -37.01 -21.42
N PRO A 86 -84.45 -38.31 -21.75
CA PRO A 86 -84.63 -39.40 -20.78
C PRO A 86 -83.35 -39.63 -19.96
N GLY A 87 -83.50 -39.85 -18.65
CA GLY A 87 -82.43 -40.39 -17.79
C GLY A 87 -81.43 -39.39 -17.18
N MET A 88 -81.84 -38.14 -16.92
CA MET A 88 -81.02 -37.16 -16.17
C MET A 88 -81.54 -36.92 -14.75
N ALA A 89 -80.61 -36.76 -13.79
CA ALA A 89 -80.88 -36.09 -12.54
C ALA A 89 -80.87 -34.57 -12.75
N VAL A 90 -81.83 -33.89 -12.14
CA VAL A 90 -82.04 -32.45 -12.26
C VAL A 90 -81.64 -31.79 -10.94
N GLU A 91 -80.86 -30.73 -11.03
CA GLU A 91 -80.49 -29.89 -9.90
C GLU A 91 -81.59 -28.86 -9.63
N ILE A 92 -82.07 -28.84 -8.39
CA ILE A 92 -82.92 -27.79 -7.85
C ILE A 92 -82.02 -26.92 -6.96
N ASP A 93 -81.73 -25.70 -7.40
CA ASP A 93 -80.87 -24.75 -6.71
C ASP A 93 -81.66 -23.67 -5.95
N GLY A 94 -80.96 -22.93 -5.08
CA GLY A 94 -81.53 -21.78 -4.36
C GLY A 94 -82.54 -22.14 -3.27
N LEU A 95 -82.47 -23.35 -2.71
CA LEU A 95 -83.31 -23.79 -1.61
C LEU A 95 -82.87 -23.16 -0.28
N ALA A 96 -83.80 -22.92 0.64
CA ALA A 96 -83.46 -22.45 1.97
C ALA A 96 -82.95 -23.61 2.86
N PRO A 97 -81.95 -23.42 3.74
CA PRO A 97 -81.49 -24.46 4.68
C PRO A 97 -82.58 -24.93 5.64
N GLN A 98 -82.50 -26.17 6.13
CA GLN A 98 -83.48 -26.83 7.01
C GLN A 98 -84.95 -26.72 6.57
N THR A 99 -85.20 -26.60 5.28
CA THR A 99 -86.54 -26.36 4.75
C THR A 99 -87.04 -27.62 4.04
N GLU A 100 -88.29 -27.99 4.33
CA GLU A 100 -88.93 -29.16 3.75
C GLU A 100 -89.55 -28.81 2.40
N TYR A 101 -89.21 -29.59 1.38
CA TYR A 101 -89.68 -29.43 0.01
C TYR A 101 -90.36 -30.70 -0.49
N TYR A 102 -91.36 -30.51 -1.35
CA TYR A 102 -92.09 -31.55 -2.06
C TYR A 102 -91.85 -31.32 -3.55
N ALA A 103 -91.46 -32.35 -4.29
CA ALA A 103 -91.27 -32.31 -5.73
C ALA A 103 -92.15 -33.37 -6.41
N ARG A 104 -92.75 -33.05 -7.55
CA ARG A 104 -93.53 -34.01 -8.36
C ARG A 104 -93.26 -33.80 -9.85
N SER A 105 -93.43 -34.85 -10.64
CA SER A 105 -93.38 -34.72 -12.10
C SER A 105 -94.69 -34.18 -12.67
N TYR A 106 -94.62 -33.52 -13.83
CA TYR A 106 -95.78 -33.11 -14.60
C TYR A 106 -95.61 -33.46 -16.08
N ALA A 107 -96.72 -33.73 -16.78
CA ALA A 107 -96.77 -33.86 -18.23
C ALA A 107 -97.92 -33.01 -18.80
N ARG A 108 -97.68 -32.29 -19.90
CA ARG A 108 -98.66 -31.41 -20.54
C ARG A 108 -98.88 -31.82 -21.99
N GLY A 109 -100.05 -32.39 -22.27
CA GLY A 109 -100.41 -32.85 -23.61
C GLY A 109 -100.89 -31.71 -24.53
N GLY A 110 -100.92 -31.94 -25.84
CA GLY A 110 -101.28 -30.94 -26.87
C GLY A 110 -102.70 -30.34 -26.78
N ASN A 111 -103.56 -30.82 -25.87
CA ASN A 111 -104.85 -30.23 -25.53
C ASN A 111 -104.77 -29.17 -24.40
N GLY A 112 -103.56 -28.86 -23.91
CA GLY A 112 -103.29 -27.82 -22.91
C GLY A 112 -103.50 -28.25 -21.45
N LYS A 113 -103.95 -29.49 -21.20
CA LYS A 113 -104.22 -30.01 -19.86
C LYS A 113 -102.94 -30.64 -19.26
N THR A 114 -102.63 -30.28 -18.02
CA THR A 114 -101.47 -30.82 -17.29
C THR A 114 -101.92 -31.96 -16.37
N THR A 115 -101.22 -33.09 -16.45
CA THR A 115 -101.32 -34.24 -15.54
C THR A 115 -100.09 -34.28 -14.65
N PHE A 116 -100.24 -34.69 -13.38
CA PHE A 116 -99.17 -34.75 -12.40
C PHE A 116 -98.90 -36.20 -11.99
N GLY A 117 -97.62 -36.55 -11.83
CA GLY A 117 -97.15 -37.87 -11.43
C GLY A 117 -96.93 -37.99 -9.93
N GLY A 118 -96.08 -38.95 -9.53
CA GLY A 118 -95.73 -39.21 -8.14
C GLY A 118 -95.00 -38.03 -7.48
N GLU A 119 -95.21 -37.89 -6.18
CA GLU A 119 -94.59 -36.85 -5.33
C GLU A 119 -93.50 -37.46 -4.43
N VAL A 120 -92.40 -36.74 -4.26
CA VAL A 120 -91.30 -37.05 -3.35
C VAL A 120 -91.03 -35.88 -2.41
N GLN A 121 -90.64 -36.19 -1.18
CA GLN A 121 -90.38 -35.23 -0.12
C GLN A 121 -88.91 -35.29 0.29
N PHE A 122 -88.30 -34.12 0.55
CA PHE A 122 -86.94 -34.01 1.07
C PHE A 122 -86.77 -32.75 1.94
N THR A 123 -85.71 -32.72 2.75
CA THR A 123 -85.38 -31.58 3.62
C THR A 123 -83.93 -31.18 3.39
N THR A 124 -83.67 -29.90 3.15
CA THR A 124 -82.30 -29.38 3.00
C THR A 124 -81.49 -29.48 4.29
N ASP A 125 -80.16 -29.61 4.16
CA ASP A 125 -79.25 -29.67 5.30
C ASP A 125 -79.20 -28.33 6.08
N ARG A 126 -78.50 -28.34 7.23
CA ARG A 126 -78.26 -27.14 8.03
C ARG A 126 -77.18 -26.24 7.41
N GLU A 127 -77.29 -24.92 7.64
CA GLU A 127 -76.29 -23.93 7.22
C GLU A 127 -74.88 -24.21 7.81
N ARG A 128 -73.85 -24.15 6.96
CA ARG A 128 -72.45 -24.47 7.32
C ARG A 128 -71.63 -23.22 7.69
N PRO A 129 -70.72 -23.29 8.69
CA PRO A 129 -69.79 -22.19 8.98
C PRO A 129 -68.74 -22.04 7.87
N LYS A 130 -68.15 -20.85 7.78
CA LYS A 130 -67.18 -20.46 6.76
C LYS A 130 -65.93 -19.87 7.40
N ILE A 131 -64.78 -20.06 6.74
CA ILE A 131 -63.48 -19.52 7.18
C ILE A 131 -62.65 -19.07 5.98
N LYS A 132 -61.91 -17.98 6.18
CA LYS A 132 -60.94 -17.44 5.23
C LYS A 132 -59.64 -17.04 5.94
N VAL A 133 -58.51 -17.42 5.35
CA VAL A 133 -57.18 -16.93 5.76
C VAL A 133 -56.97 -15.55 5.10
N MET A 134 -56.66 -14.53 5.91
CA MET A 134 -56.55 -13.14 5.47
C MET A 134 -55.14 -12.76 5.04
N GLY A 135 -54.13 -13.37 5.67
CA GLY A 135 -52.72 -13.10 5.36
C GLY A 135 -51.79 -13.76 6.36
N CYS A 136 -50.49 -13.71 6.05
CA CYS A 136 -49.42 -14.17 6.90
C CYS A 136 -48.27 -13.16 6.95
N ASN A 137 -47.56 -13.11 8.08
CA ASN A 137 -46.30 -12.39 8.26
C ASN A 137 -45.22 -13.43 8.55
N VAL A 138 -44.23 -13.54 7.67
CA VAL A 138 -43.32 -14.69 7.59
C VAL A 138 -41.95 -14.31 8.14
N PHE A 139 -41.35 -15.22 8.91
CA PHE A 139 -40.00 -15.12 9.47
C PHE A 139 -39.15 -16.33 9.03
N ASP A 140 -37.90 -16.41 9.49
CA ASP A 140 -36.97 -17.51 9.16
C ASP A 140 -37.46 -18.88 9.66
N GLN A 141 -38.01 -18.96 10.88
CA GLN A 141 -38.50 -20.19 11.50
C GLN A 141 -39.92 -20.09 12.07
N ALA A 142 -40.63 -19.01 11.73
CA ALA A 142 -41.98 -18.76 12.24
C ALA A 142 -42.87 -18.09 11.20
N VAL A 143 -44.18 -18.18 11.40
CA VAL A 143 -45.17 -17.40 10.65
C VAL A 143 -46.30 -16.98 11.56
N GLU A 144 -46.71 -15.72 11.48
CA GLU A 144 -47.93 -15.22 12.11
C GLU A 144 -49.06 -15.23 11.08
N VAL A 145 -50.20 -15.84 11.43
CA VAL A 145 -51.31 -16.09 10.51
C VAL A 145 -52.57 -15.42 11.03
N THR A 146 -53.28 -14.71 10.14
CA THR A 146 -54.55 -14.04 10.45
C THR A 146 -55.70 -14.69 9.69
N CYS A 147 -56.80 -14.99 10.38
CA CYS A 147 -58.00 -15.67 9.86
C CYS A 147 -59.29 -14.90 10.21
N MET A 148 -60.33 -15.08 9.39
CA MET A 148 -61.71 -14.65 9.67
C MET A 148 -62.63 -15.87 9.55
N ALA A 149 -63.52 -16.06 10.52
CA ALA A 149 -64.52 -17.13 10.52
C ALA A 149 -65.91 -16.57 10.85
N TRP A 150 -66.94 -17.02 10.11
CA TRP A 150 -68.31 -16.56 10.29
C TRP A 150 -69.33 -17.67 9.99
N GLY A 151 -70.51 -17.56 10.58
CA GLY A 151 -71.58 -18.56 10.48
C GLY A 151 -71.90 -19.19 11.85
N PRO A 152 -72.82 -20.18 11.88
CA PRO A 152 -73.32 -20.72 13.13
C PRO A 152 -72.32 -21.68 13.81
N ARG A 153 -72.38 -21.75 15.14
CA ARG A 153 -71.83 -22.84 15.98
C ARG A 153 -70.30 -23.01 15.95
N ILE A 154 -69.55 -21.94 15.67
CA ILE A 154 -68.08 -21.92 15.75
C ILE A 154 -67.65 -22.13 17.21
N GLU A 155 -66.95 -23.22 17.49
CA GLU A 155 -66.36 -23.53 18.80
C GLU A 155 -64.89 -23.09 18.86
N SER A 156 -64.11 -23.43 17.83
CA SER A 156 -62.72 -22.97 17.71
C SER A 156 -62.28 -22.76 16.26
N VAL A 157 -61.23 -21.94 16.11
CA VAL A 157 -60.61 -21.57 14.84
C VAL A 157 -59.12 -21.89 14.95
N GLY A 158 -58.56 -22.53 13.94
CA GLY A 158 -57.12 -22.81 13.89
C GLY A 158 -56.62 -22.87 12.45
N VAL A 159 -55.35 -23.20 12.30
CA VAL A 159 -54.71 -23.42 11.00
C VAL A 159 -54.01 -24.76 10.95
N CYS A 160 -54.00 -25.37 9.77
CA CYS A 160 -53.22 -26.57 9.49
C CYS A 160 -52.27 -26.35 8.32
N TRP A 161 -51.09 -26.96 8.37
CA TRP A 161 -50.02 -26.76 7.39
C TRP A 161 -49.21 -28.02 7.07
N ASN A 162 -48.58 -28.04 5.90
CA ASN A 162 -47.61 -29.03 5.47
C ASN A 162 -46.66 -28.44 4.41
N THR A 163 -45.72 -29.24 3.89
CA THR A 163 -44.79 -28.88 2.81
C THR A 163 -45.14 -29.54 1.46
N GLU A 164 -46.25 -30.29 1.39
CA GLU A 164 -46.62 -31.12 0.23
C GLU A 164 -47.81 -30.57 -0.58
N GLY A 165 -48.55 -29.60 -0.03
CA GLY A 165 -49.81 -29.07 -0.57
C GLY A 165 -51.04 -29.74 0.04
N ALA A 166 -52.21 -29.13 -0.15
CA ALA A 166 -53.50 -29.64 0.35
C ALA A 166 -53.51 -30.00 1.86
N PRO A 167 -53.16 -29.05 2.75
CA PRO A 167 -53.07 -29.33 4.18
C PRO A 167 -54.44 -29.68 4.77
N SER A 168 -54.42 -30.61 5.71
CA SER A 168 -55.58 -31.09 6.48
C SER A 168 -55.24 -31.10 7.97
N THR A 169 -56.25 -31.28 8.82
CA THR A 169 -56.07 -31.39 10.28
C THR A 169 -55.34 -32.67 10.71
N GLU A 170 -54.95 -33.55 9.79
CA GLU A 170 -54.04 -34.68 10.07
C GLU A 170 -52.55 -34.30 9.88
N ASN A 171 -52.26 -33.11 9.37
CA ASN A 171 -50.91 -32.57 9.20
C ASN A 171 -50.47 -31.75 10.43
N GLY A 172 -49.55 -30.79 10.27
CA GLY A 172 -49.26 -29.82 11.33
C GLY A 172 -50.52 -29.01 11.63
N GLU A 173 -50.90 -28.90 12.90
CA GLU A 173 -52.11 -28.19 13.35
C GLU A 173 -51.73 -27.23 14.48
N SER A 174 -52.31 -26.03 14.48
CA SER A 174 -52.06 -25.02 15.49
C SER A 174 -52.89 -25.27 16.73
N GLU A 175 -52.47 -24.71 17.87
CA GLU A 175 -53.41 -24.43 18.95
C GLU A 175 -54.48 -23.44 18.47
N ASP A 176 -55.59 -23.33 19.20
CA ASP A 176 -56.68 -22.44 18.85
C ASP A 176 -56.19 -20.99 18.69
N CYS A 177 -56.56 -20.34 17.60
CA CYS A 177 -56.23 -18.95 17.34
C CYS A 177 -56.77 -18.04 18.44
N VAL A 178 -56.03 -16.99 18.74
CA VAL A 178 -56.47 -15.93 19.67
C VAL A 178 -57.43 -14.99 18.92
N TYR A 179 -58.64 -14.79 19.47
CA TYR A 179 -59.62 -13.87 18.89
C TYR A 179 -59.31 -12.41 19.30
N ASP A 180 -59.10 -11.56 18.30
CA ASP A 180 -58.99 -10.11 18.44
C ASP A 180 -60.36 -9.46 18.19
N ALA A 181 -61.00 -9.02 19.27
CA ALA A 181 -62.32 -8.40 19.25
C ALA A 181 -62.34 -6.98 18.64
N GLU A 182 -61.19 -6.29 18.53
CA GLU A 182 -61.14 -4.95 17.93
C GLU A 182 -61.18 -5.01 16.41
N ASN A 183 -60.53 -6.03 15.84
CA ASN A 183 -60.37 -6.19 14.39
C ASN A 183 -61.26 -7.30 13.79
N ASP A 184 -61.98 -8.04 14.65
CA ASP A 184 -62.84 -9.18 14.28
C ASP A 184 -62.08 -10.27 13.50
N VAL A 185 -60.89 -10.62 13.99
CA VAL A 185 -59.99 -11.61 13.38
C VAL A 185 -59.44 -12.59 14.42
N TYR A 186 -58.93 -13.70 13.94
CA TYR A 186 -58.27 -14.74 14.72
C TYR A 186 -56.79 -14.80 14.33
N THR A 187 -55.87 -14.74 15.29
CA THR A 187 -54.41 -14.74 15.03
C THR A 187 -53.69 -15.89 15.72
N VAL A 188 -52.67 -16.46 15.07
CA VAL A 188 -51.79 -17.47 15.66
C VAL A 188 -50.38 -17.38 15.12
N THR A 189 -49.37 -17.61 15.96
CA THR A 189 -47.96 -17.70 15.55
C THR A 189 -47.53 -19.15 15.55
N LEU A 190 -47.12 -19.65 14.38
CA LEU A 190 -46.51 -20.97 14.22
C LEU A 190 -45.00 -20.82 14.36
N THR A 191 -44.37 -21.65 15.18
CA THR A 191 -42.92 -21.63 15.44
C THR A 191 -42.30 -22.99 15.16
N GLY A 192 -40.99 -23.04 14.91
CA GLY A 192 -40.27 -24.30 14.66
C GLY A 192 -40.40 -24.78 13.21
N LEU A 193 -40.61 -23.85 12.28
CA LEU A 193 -40.58 -24.12 10.85
C LEU A 193 -39.13 -24.22 10.35
N GLU A 194 -38.92 -24.98 9.29
CA GLU A 194 -37.62 -25.06 8.62
C GLU A 194 -37.38 -23.78 7.79
N GLU A 195 -36.16 -23.25 7.80
CA GLU A 195 -35.77 -22.03 7.08
C GLU A 195 -35.80 -22.24 5.56
N SER A 196 -36.01 -21.17 4.78
CA SER A 196 -36.05 -21.21 3.30
C SER A 196 -37.01 -22.24 2.69
N THR A 197 -38.01 -22.69 3.44
CA THR A 197 -38.86 -23.84 3.12
C THR A 197 -40.27 -23.38 2.74
N GLN A 198 -40.82 -24.01 1.69
CA GLN A 198 -42.16 -23.73 1.22
C GLN A 198 -43.19 -24.49 2.05
N TYR A 199 -44.20 -23.77 2.53
CA TYR A 199 -45.33 -24.29 3.28
C TYR A 199 -46.66 -23.95 2.59
N TYR A 200 -47.65 -24.82 2.82
CA TYR A 200 -49.03 -24.65 2.40
C TYR A 200 -49.90 -24.67 3.65
N LEU A 201 -50.88 -23.77 3.72
CA LEU A 201 -51.69 -23.51 4.91
C LEU A 201 -53.18 -23.39 4.56
N LYS A 202 -54.03 -23.92 5.44
CA LYS A 202 -55.48 -23.71 5.44
C LYS A 202 -55.98 -23.35 6.83
N GLY A 203 -57.03 -22.54 6.86
CA GLY A 203 -57.79 -22.29 8.08
C GLY A 203 -58.81 -23.41 8.30
N TYR A 204 -59.06 -23.79 9.55
CA TYR A 204 -60.14 -24.68 9.92
C TYR A 204 -61.05 -24.08 11.00
N VAL A 205 -62.31 -24.48 10.98
CA VAL A 205 -63.30 -24.21 12.03
C VAL A 205 -63.81 -25.53 12.57
N ARG A 206 -63.81 -25.67 13.90
CA ARG A 206 -64.50 -26.76 14.59
C ARG A 206 -65.82 -26.25 15.14
N THR A 207 -66.89 -27.00 14.91
CA THR A 207 -68.22 -26.70 15.44
C THR A 207 -68.50 -27.45 16.72
N ASP A 208 -69.42 -26.93 17.53
CA ASP A 208 -69.88 -27.53 18.81
C ASP A 208 -70.48 -28.95 18.71
N ASP A 209 -70.72 -29.49 17.49
CA ASP A 209 -71.09 -30.89 17.24
C ASP A 209 -69.94 -31.77 16.74
N GLY A 210 -68.72 -31.23 16.74
CA GLY A 210 -67.48 -31.93 16.40
C GLY A 210 -67.19 -32.02 14.90
N ALA A 211 -67.95 -31.33 14.04
CA ALA A 211 -67.61 -31.24 12.63
C ALA A 211 -66.48 -30.23 12.39
N THR A 212 -65.60 -30.53 11.42
CA THR A 212 -64.49 -29.65 11.02
C THR A 212 -64.68 -29.19 9.58
N TYR A 213 -64.60 -27.88 9.37
CA TYR A 213 -64.73 -27.25 8.06
C TYR A 213 -63.43 -26.52 7.71
N LEU A 214 -62.88 -26.78 6.53
CA LEU A 214 -61.65 -26.16 6.03
C LEU A 214 -61.97 -24.96 5.13
N SER A 215 -61.04 -24.02 5.02
CA SER A 215 -61.10 -22.95 4.03
C SER A 215 -61.09 -23.52 2.60
N GLU A 216 -61.89 -22.91 1.73
CA GLU A 216 -61.93 -23.27 0.31
C GLU A 216 -60.59 -22.97 -0.38
N GLU A 217 -60.02 -21.80 -0.06
CA GLU A 217 -58.72 -21.35 -0.55
C GLU A 217 -57.57 -21.90 0.31
N GLU A 218 -56.47 -22.24 -0.37
CA GLU A 218 -55.17 -22.58 0.22
C GLU A 218 -54.25 -21.37 0.09
N LEU A 219 -53.51 -21.05 1.16
CA LEU A 219 -52.46 -20.02 1.15
C LEU A 219 -51.10 -20.71 1.20
N ASP A 220 -50.17 -20.35 0.34
CA ASP A 220 -48.79 -20.81 0.41
C ASP A 220 -47.85 -19.66 0.82
N PHE A 221 -46.80 -20.00 1.58
CA PHE A 221 -45.76 -19.06 1.98
C PHE A 221 -44.41 -19.77 2.04
N ARG A 222 -43.32 -19.01 1.97
CA ARG A 222 -41.96 -19.54 2.10
C ARG A 222 -41.26 -18.84 3.25
N THR A 223 -40.77 -19.60 4.23
CA THR A 223 -39.98 -19.06 5.35
C THR A 223 -38.74 -18.33 4.82
N GLU A 224 -38.34 -17.28 5.53
CA GLU A 224 -37.20 -16.47 5.12
C GLU A 224 -35.88 -17.26 5.22
N GLY A 225 -34.81 -16.71 4.61
CA GLY A 225 -33.48 -17.28 4.73
C GLY A 225 -32.90 -17.12 6.14
N VAL A 226 -31.77 -17.79 6.40
CA VAL A 226 -30.98 -17.59 7.62
C VAL A 226 -30.72 -16.08 7.77
N TYR A 227 -31.19 -15.47 8.86
CA TYR A 227 -30.83 -14.09 9.17
C TYR A 227 -29.32 -14.03 9.48
N VAL A 228 -28.58 -13.27 8.67
CA VAL A 228 -27.14 -13.07 8.82
C VAL A 228 -26.92 -11.60 9.20
N PRO A 229 -26.43 -11.33 10.42
CA PRO A 229 -26.17 -9.97 10.85
C PRO A 229 -25.01 -9.31 10.08
N ASP A 230 -25.08 -7.99 9.88
CA ASP A 230 -24.03 -7.23 9.19
C ASP A 230 -22.78 -7.07 10.08
N MET A 231 -21.78 -7.90 9.81
CA MET A 231 -20.51 -7.93 10.51
C MET A 231 -19.35 -8.05 9.52
N GLN A 232 -18.30 -7.27 9.73
CA GLN A 232 -17.12 -7.30 8.86
C GLN A 232 -15.83 -6.91 9.58
N ILE A 233 -14.72 -7.52 9.15
CA ILE A 233 -13.37 -7.04 9.43
C ILE A 233 -13.03 -6.01 8.36
N ILE A 234 -12.70 -4.78 8.76
CA ILE A 234 -12.73 -3.59 7.89
C ILE A 234 -11.35 -3.27 7.30
N MET A 235 -10.27 -3.62 8.01
CA MET A 235 -8.89 -3.35 7.58
C MET A 235 -8.03 -4.62 7.66
N PRO A 236 -6.91 -4.66 6.91
CA PRO A 236 -5.91 -5.70 7.11
C PRO A 236 -5.50 -5.75 8.59
N ILE A 237 -5.42 -6.95 9.13
CA ILE A 237 -5.07 -7.18 10.54
C ILE A 237 -3.63 -6.71 10.77
N GLY A 238 -3.45 -5.72 11.65
CA GLY A 238 -2.15 -5.20 12.06
C GLY A 238 -1.48 -6.18 13.01
N LYS A 239 -0.70 -7.12 12.49
CA LYS A 239 -0.13 -8.23 13.26
C LYS A 239 1.30 -7.97 13.70
N GLU A 240 1.66 -8.46 14.88
CA GLU A 240 3.03 -8.63 15.37
C GLU A 240 3.30 -10.12 15.65
N ASP A 241 4.37 -10.43 16.37
CA ASP A 241 4.73 -11.80 16.76
C ASP A 241 3.81 -12.36 17.86
N THR A 242 3.35 -11.50 18.77
CA THR A 242 2.63 -11.87 20.00
C THR A 242 1.27 -11.19 20.17
N TYR A 243 0.90 -10.28 19.27
CA TYR A 243 -0.40 -9.62 19.28
C TYR A 243 -0.88 -9.26 17.87
N ALA A 244 -2.15 -8.89 17.73
CA ALA A 244 -2.68 -8.28 16.51
C ALA A 244 -3.74 -7.20 16.83
N ASP A 245 -3.71 -6.10 16.09
CA ASP A 245 -4.71 -5.04 16.10
C ASP A 245 -5.72 -5.30 14.97
N VAL A 246 -6.99 -5.48 15.36
CA VAL A 246 -8.08 -5.87 14.47
C VAL A 246 -9.16 -4.80 14.50
N ILE A 247 -9.54 -4.31 13.32
CA ILE A 247 -10.62 -3.34 13.17
C ILE A 247 -11.82 -4.06 12.58
N TYR A 248 -12.90 -4.15 13.35
CA TYR A 248 -14.13 -4.83 12.93
C TYR A 248 -15.37 -3.99 13.24
N GLY A 249 -16.45 -4.25 12.52
CA GLY A 249 -17.74 -3.59 12.68
C GLY A 249 -18.88 -4.57 12.86
N VAL A 250 -19.85 -4.19 13.67
CA VAL A 250 -21.15 -4.86 13.84
C VAL A 250 -22.23 -3.78 13.74
N TYR A 251 -23.10 -3.88 12.74
CA TYR A 251 -24.07 -2.83 12.35
C TYR A 251 -25.52 -3.30 12.59
N GLU A 252 -25.79 -3.70 13.82
CA GLU A 252 -27.09 -4.22 14.24
C GLU A 252 -27.67 -3.42 15.41
N GLU A 253 -28.99 -3.33 15.46
CA GLU A 253 -29.70 -2.76 16.60
C GLU A 253 -29.85 -3.81 17.72
N HIS A 254 -30.04 -3.34 18.96
CA HIS A 254 -30.33 -4.19 20.13
C HIS A 254 -29.25 -5.25 20.45
N ILE A 255 -27.98 -5.00 20.09
CA ILE A 255 -26.86 -5.89 20.43
C ILE A 255 -26.85 -6.17 21.93
N VAL A 256 -26.84 -7.46 22.31
CA VAL A 256 -26.64 -7.89 23.71
C VAL A 256 -25.16 -7.85 24.06
N ARG A 257 -24.35 -8.49 23.21
CA ARG A 257 -22.88 -8.46 23.26
C ARG A 257 -22.28 -8.72 21.89
N ARG A 258 -21.07 -8.24 21.66
CA ARG A 258 -20.27 -8.52 20.46
C ARG A 258 -18.81 -8.73 20.81
N GLY A 259 -18.04 -9.28 19.88
CA GLY A 259 -16.61 -9.41 20.03
C GLY A 259 -15.95 -10.08 18.83
N LEU A 260 -14.69 -10.44 18.99
CA LEU A 260 -13.91 -11.28 18.09
C LEU A 260 -13.64 -12.61 18.78
N CYS A 261 -13.64 -13.71 18.02
CA CYS A 261 -13.13 -15.00 18.47
C CYS A 261 -12.05 -15.51 17.51
N TRP A 262 -11.00 -16.13 18.04
CA TRP A 262 -9.86 -16.62 17.27
C TRP A 262 -9.28 -17.94 17.79
N ALA A 263 -8.72 -18.72 16.87
CA ALA A 263 -8.06 -19.99 17.14
C ALA A 263 -6.99 -20.29 16.06
N THR A 264 -6.16 -21.32 16.28
CA THR A 264 -5.22 -21.82 15.25
C THR A 264 -5.85 -22.83 14.30
N GLU A 265 -7.10 -23.20 14.55
CA GLU A 265 -7.92 -24.07 13.69
C GLU A 265 -9.07 -23.25 13.08
N PRO A 266 -9.57 -23.64 11.89
CA PRO A 266 -10.72 -22.97 11.27
C PRO A 266 -12.00 -23.02 12.11
N GLU A 267 -12.91 -22.11 11.81
CA GLU A 267 -14.23 -21.90 12.42
C GLU A 267 -14.20 -21.56 13.93
N PRO A 268 -13.38 -20.59 14.39
CA PRO A 268 -13.23 -20.27 15.82
C PRO A 268 -14.55 -19.84 16.44
N THR A 269 -14.82 -20.26 17.67
CA THR A 269 -16.08 -20.02 18.38
C THR A 269 -15.85 -19.19 19.65
N VAL A 270 -16.92 -18.79 20.31
CA VAL A 270 -16.84 -18.13 21.63
C VAL A 270 -16.31 -19.06 22.76
N ASP A 271 -16.12 -20.35 22.49
CA ASP A 271 -15.46 -21.28 23.41
C ASP A 271 -13.92 -21.25 23.27
N ASP A 272 -13.41 -20.65 22.19
CA ASP A 272 -11.99 -20.39 21.96
C ASP A 272 -11.54 -19.08 22.63
N ALA A 273 -10.43 -18.49 22.17
CA ALA A 273 -10.03 -17.17 22.63
C ALA A 273 -10.99 -16.12 22.06
N MET A 274 -11.51 -15.24 22.91
CA MET A 274 -12.47 -14.20 22.50
C MET A 274 -12.30 -12.88 23.25
N THR A 275 -12.76 -11.79 22.65
CA THR A 275 -12.97 -10.49 23.29
C THR A 275 -14.46 -10.30 23.62
N ASP A 276 -14.77 -9.56 24.68
CA ASP A 276 -16.13 -9.07 24.96
C ASP A 276 -16.10 -7.54 24.88
N ASP A 277 -16.57 -7.03 23.75
CA ASP A 277 -16.46 -5.63 23.35
C ASP A 277 -17.75 -4.84 23.63
N GLY A 278 -18.63 -5.42 24.46
CA GLY A 278 -19.87 -4.79 24.92
C GLY A 278 -21.00 -4.84 23.91
N SER A 279 -21.90 -3.84 23.96
CA SER A 279 -23.24 -3.89 23.33
C SER A 279 -23.52 -2.72 22.37
N VAL A 280 -22.47 -2.04 21.90
CA VAL A 280 -22.58 -0.82 21.08
C VAL A 280 -22.51 -1.19 19.59
N GLU A 281 -23.24 -0.48 18.74
CA GLU A 281 -23.16 -0.61 17.28
C GLU A 281 -21.95 0.14 16.70
N GLY A 282 -21.43 -0.29 15.55
CA GLY A 282 -20.44 0.45 14.76
C GLY A 282 -19.07 -0.22 14.74
N THR A 283 -18.04 0.55 14.40
CA THR A 283 -16.66 0.05 14.25
C THR A 283 -15.85 0.17 15.54
N LEU A 284 -15.01 -0.83 15.83
CA LEU A 284 -14.06 -0.84 16.94
C LEU A 284 -12.68 -1.33 16.47
N GLU A 285 -11.63 -0.79 17.08
CA GLU A 285 -10.26 -1.31 17.00
C GLU A 285 -9.94 -2.05 18.30
N VAL A 286 -9.56 -3.32 18.19
CA VAL A 286 -9.29 -4.20 19.32
C VAL A 286 -7.92 -4.85 19.15
N ARG A 287 -7.13 -4.83 20.22
CA ARG A 287 -5.87 -5.57 20.30
C ARG A 287 -6.12 -6.95 20.91
N ILE A 288 -5.75 -8.00 20.19
CA ILE A 288 -5.69 -9.38 20.70
C ILE A 288 -4.24 -9.72 21.06
N GLU A 289 -4.01 -10.19 22.28
CA GLU A 289 -2.67 -10.47 22.84
C GLU A 289 -2.46 -11.96 23.13
N GLY A 290 -1.21 -12.37 23.38
CA GLY A 290 -0.85 -13.74 23.76
C GLY A 290 -0.75 -14.70 22.56
N LEU A 291 -0.61 -14.17 21.36
CA LEU A 291 -0.40 -14.96 20.15
C LEU A 291 0.99 -15.60 20.15
N GLN A 292 1.14 -16.69 19.40
CA GLN A 292 2.43 -17.33 19.19
C GLN A 292 3.08 -16.80 17.90
N PRO A 293 4.41 -16.60 17.86
CA PRO A 293 5.10 -16.18 16.65
C PRO A 293 4.98 -17.22 15.52
N ALA A 294 5.07 -16.76 14.26
CA ALA A 294 5.02 -17.58 13.05
C ALA A 294 3.84 -18.58 13.01
N THR A 295 2.67 -18.17 13.52
CA THR A 295 1.51 -19.04 13.72
C THR A 295 0.31 -18.50 12.95
N ASP A 296 -0.38 -19.40 12.24
CA ASP A 296 -1.62 -19.09 11.55
C ASP A 296 -2.78 -19.02 12.56
N TYR A 297 -3.55 -17.93 12.49
CA TYR A 297 -4.76 -17.71 13.28
C TYR A 297 -5.94 -17.45 12.35
N TYR A 298 -7.05 -18.13 12.64
CA TYR A 298 -8.37 -17.86 12.10
C TYR A 298 -9.10 -16.96 13.08
N ILE A 299 -9.78 -15.94 12.57
CA ILE A 299 -10.50 -14.95 13.36
C ILE A 299 -11.83 -14.60 12.71
N ARG A 300 -12.88 -14.40 13.51
CA ARG A 300 -14.15 -13.85 13.03
C ARG A 300 -14.86 -13.04 14.11
N PRO A 301 -15.66 -12.03 13.73
CA PRO A 301 -16.52 -11.35 14.67
C PRO A 301 -17.70 -12.24 15.07
N TYR A 302 -18.23 -12.01 16.28
CA TYR A 302 -19.47 -12.60 16.74
C TYR A 302 -20.40 -11.53 17.32
N VAL A 303 -21.70 -11.77 17.27
CA VAL A 303 -22.73 -10.93 17.90
C VAL A 303 -23.82 -11.79 18.53
N VAL A 304 -24.31 -11.38 19.70
CA VAL A 304 -25.50 -11.94 20.32
C VAL A 304 -26.64 -10.94 20.20
N LEU A 305 -27.75 -11.38 19.63
CA LEU A 305 -28.95 -10.57 19.42
C LEU A 305 -30.15 -11.20 20.14
N PRO A 306 -31.15 -10.40 20.55
CA PRO A 306 -32.41 -10.93 21.05
C PRO A 306 -33.12 -11.77 19.97
N HIS A 307 -33.65 -12.93 20.34
CA HIS A 307 -34.37 -13.82 19.42
C HIS A 307 -35.74 -14.19 19.99
N ALA A 308 -36.78 -14.14 19.15
CA ALA A 308 -38.17 -14.32 19.60
C ALA A 308 -38.44 -15.70 20.22
N VAL A 309 -37.68 -16.73 19.83
CA VAL A 309 -37.84 -18.11 20.30
C VAL A 309 -36.86 -18.46 21.41
N ASP A 310 -35.59 -18.07 21.27
CA ASP A 310 -34.50 -18.54 22.14
C ASP A 310 -34.10 -17.54 23.23
N GLY A 311 -34.73 -16.36 23.26
CA GLY A 311 -34.34 -15.23 24.10
C GLY A 311 -33.12 -14.50 23.55
N GLU A 312 -31.99 -15.19 23.40
CA GLU A 312 -30.75 -14.69 22.81
C GLU A 312 -30.18 -15.69 21.81
N ARG A 313 -29.70 -15.22 20.66
CA ARG A 313 -29.08 -16.06 19.62
C ARG A 313 -27.72 -15.51 19.25
N LEU A 314 -26.74 -16.42 19.12
CA LEU A 314 -25.36 -16.13 18.75
C LEU A 314 -25.16 -16.29 17.25
N TYR A 315 -24.53 -15.29 16.64
CA TYR A 315 -24.19 -15.26 15.23
C TYR A 315 -22.69 -15.02 15.06
N TYR A 316 -22.13 -15.58 13.98
CA TYR A 316 -20.73 -15.40 13.60
C TYR A 316 -20.66 -14.73 12.23
N GLY A 317 -19.72 -13.80 12.07
CA GLY A 317 -19.42 -13.19 10.79
C GLY A 317 -18.45 -14.03 9.96
N ALA A 318 -18.01 -13.44 8.85
CA ALA A 318 -17.01 -14.05 7.97
C ALA A 318 -15.68 -14.29 8.70
N GLU A 319 -15.06 -15.42 8.38
CA GLU A 319 -13.73 -15.78 8.85
C GLU A 319 -12.65 -15.16 7.98
N GLU A 320 -11.61 -14.66 8.63
CA GLU A 320 -10.35 -14.24 8.03
C GLU A 320 -9.19 -15.04 8.65
N MET A 321 -8.10 -15.16 7.90
CA MET A 321 -6.88 -15.83 8.39
C MET A 321 -5.69 -14.86 8.33
N PHE A 322 -4.86 -14.87 9.37
CA PHE A 322 -3.59 -14.15 9.40
C PHE A 322 -2.50 -14.97 10.08
N THR A 323 -1.26 -14.85 9.58
CA THR A 323 -0.06 -15.43 10.21
C THR A 323 0.68 -14.38 11.01
N THR A 324 0.93 -14.57 12.31
CA THR A 324 1.80 -13.67 13.10
C THR A 324 3.23 -13.64 12.56
N TYR A 325 3.99 -12.57 12.87
CA TYR A 325 5.39 -12.50 12.47
C TYR A 325 6.25 -13.53 13.22
N GLU A 326 7.42 -13.86 12.67
CA GLU A 326 8.43 -14.62 13.42
C GLU A 326 8.87 -13.84 14.67
N ALA A 327 9.37 -14.56 15.67
CA ALA A 327 9.84 -13.93 16.90
C ALA A 327 11.01 -12.99 16.60
N ASP A 328 11.06 -11.84 17.30
CA ASP A 328 12.15 -10.89 17.12
C ASP A 328 13.49 -11.54 17.49
N GLU A 329 14.37 -11.68 16.49
CA GLU A 329 15.74 -12.15 16.69
C GLU A 329 16.66 -10.95 16.91
N PHE A 330 17.39 -10.94 18.03
CA PHE A 330 18.28 -9.85 18.41
C PHE A 330 19.75 -10.20 18.14
N PHE A 331 20.56 -9.18 17.88
CA PHE A 331 22.01 -9.29 17.70
C PHE A 331 22.75 -8.48 18.78
N GLU A 332 24.03 -8.81 18.98
CA GLU A 332 24.86 -8.16 20.00
C GLU A 332 25.38 -6.81 19.51
N VAL A 333 25.14 -5.75 20.28
CA VAL A 333 25.71 -4.41 20.08
C VAL A 333 26.47 -4.01 21.35
N PRO A 334 27.78 -4.30 21.45
CA PRO A 334 28.52 -4.16 22.70
C PRO A 334 28.83 -2.70 23.07
N ASP A 335 28.90 -1.80 22.10
CA ASP A 335 29.13 -0.38 22.34
C ASP A 335 27.83 0.28 22.81
N ALA A 336 27.82 0.79 24.04
CA ALA A 336 26.61 1.36 24.65
C ALA A 336 26.13 2.64 23.96
N VAL A 337 27.02 3.41 23.33
CA VAL A 337 26.65 4.63 22.59
C VAL A 337 26.00 4.24 21.27
N PHE A 338 26.57 3.26 20.56
CA PHE A 338 25.98 2.74 19.34
C PHE A 338 24.64 2.04 19.61
N ALA A 339 24.55 1.22 20.65
CA ALA A 339 23.29 0.59 21.06
C ALA A 339 22.20 1.63 21.39
N ALA A 340 22.54 2.67 22.16
CA ALA A 340 21.60 3.74 22.47
C ALA A 340 21.16 4.53 21.23
N TYR A 341 22.06 4.73 20.27
CA TYR A 341 21.72 5.34 18.98
C TYR A 341 20.72 4.48 18.20
N LEU A 342 20.99 3.17 18.08
CA LEU A 342 20.12 2.25 17.36
C LEU A 342 18.71 2.23 17.97
N VAL A 343 18.62 2.11 19.30
CA VAL A 343 17.33 2.16 20.01
C VAL A 343 16.63 3.50 19.79
N ALA A 344 17.33 4.62 19.93
CA ALA A 344 16.71 5.94 19.76
C ALA A 344 16.18 6.22 18.35
N LYS A 345 16.64 5.48 17.32
CA LYS A 345 16.31 5.74 15.91
C LYS A 345 15.47 4.65 15.25
N PHE A 346 15.65 3.39 15.66
CA PHE A 346 15.19 2.23 14.90
C PHE A 346 14.38 1.22 15.73
N ASP A 347 14.29 1.38 17.05
CA ASP A 347 13.35 0.63 17.90
C ASP A 347 11.92 1.14 17.64
N LYS A 348 11.18 0.41 16.80
CA LYS A 348 9.81 0.75 16.37
C LYS A 348 8.79 0.24 17.37
N ASN A 349 9.04 -0.92 17.98
CA ASN A 349 8.11 -1.57 18.90
C ASN A 349 8.24 -1.04 20.35
N GLY A 350 9.30 -0.30 20.65
CA GLY A 350 9.57 0.33 21.95
C GLY A 350 10.08 -0.64 23.01
N ASP A 351 10.64 -1.79 22.62
CA ASP A 351 11.09 -2.84 23.55
C ASP A 351 12.48 -2.55 24.16
N GLY A 352 13.13 -1.47 23.73
CA GLY A 352 14.43 -1.01 24.21
C GLY A 352 15.61 -1.68 23.52
N LYS A 353 15.40 -2.40 22.43
CA LYS A 353 16.42 -3.06 21.59
C LYS A 353 16.08 -2.89 20.11
N VAL A 354 17.01 -3.33 19.25
CA VAL A 354 16.77 -3.38 17.81
C VAL A 354 16.83 -4.83 17.35
N SER A 355 15.75 -5.32 16.75
CA SER A 355 15.67 -6.68 16.20
C SER A 355 16.20 -6.73 14.75
N ARG A 356 16.47 -7.94 14.24
CA ARG A 356 16.83 -8.14 12.83
C ARG A 356 15.76 -7.60 11.88
N ARG A 357 14.48 -7.68 12.24
CA ARG A 357 13.37 -7.19 11.44
C ARG A 357 13.43 -5.68 11.29
N GLU A 358 13.69 -4.98 12.38
CA GLU A 358 13.86 -3.52 12.37
C GLU A 358 15.10 -3.10 11.59
N ALA A 359 16.21 -3.85 11.74
CA ALA A 359 17.45 -3.58 11.02
C ALA A 359 17.31 -3.72 9.49
N VAL A 360 16.45 -4.62 9.00
CA VAL A 360 16.16 -4.78 7.56
C VAL A 360 15.52 -3.52 6.96
N ASP A 361 14.81 -2.72 7.74
CA ASP A 361 14.17 -1.49 7.24
C ASP A 361 15.12 -0.27 7.20
N VAL A 362 16.32 -0.39 7.75
CA VAL A 362 17.28 0.71 7.82
C VAL A 362 18.11 0.80 6.54
N SER A 363 18.10 1.97 5.92
CA SER A 363 18.88 2.28 4.72
C SER A 363 19.95 3.36 4.91
N TYR A 364 19.90 4.13 6.01
CA TYR A 364 20.83 5.22 6.27
C TYR A 364 21.22 5.28 7.75
N MET A 365 22.51 5.47 8.02
CA MET A 365 23.04 5.84 9.33
C MET A 365 24.05 6.98 9.17
N ASP A 366 23.55 8.21 9.08
CA ASP A 366 24.34 9.42 8.76
C ASP A 366 24.62 10.35 9.96
N ASP A 367 24.08 10.03 11.13
CA ASP A 367 24.23 10.79 12.38
C ASP A 367 25.02 9.97 13.42
N LEU A 368 26.10 9.29 13.03
CA LEU A 368 27.00 8.58 13.96
C LEU A 368 28.27 9.38 14.29
N SER A 369 28.55 10.48 13.58
CA SER A 369 29.81 11.21 13.72
C SER A 369 30.01 11.92 15.06
N GLY A 370 31.23 11.92 15.58
CA GLY A 370 31.60 12.71 16.77
C GLY A 370 31.02 12.20 18.10
N ARG A 371 30.59 10.93 18.17
CA ARG A 371 29.83 10.37 19.31
C ARG A 371 30.67 9.63 20.34
N ASN A 372 31.98 9.52 20.14
CA ASN A 372 32.88 8.68 20.92
C ASN A 372 32.52 7.18 20.87
N ILE A 373 31.98 6.72 19.74
CA ILE A 373 31.75 5.29 19.49
C ILE A 373 33.10 4.59 19.38
N THR A 374 33.23 3.45 20.04
CA THR A 374 34.45 2.63 20.07
C THR A 374 34.33 1.36 19.24
N SER A 375 33.11 0.90 18.96
CA SER A 375 32.85 -0.25 18.10
C SER A 375 31.50 -0.13 17.41
N LEU A 376 31.46 -0.50 16.13
CA LEU A 376 30.22 -0.68 15.36
C LEU A 376 29.84 -2.16 15.20
N LYS A 377 30.40 -3.06 16.01
CA LYS A 377 29.98 -4.47 15.99
C LYS A 377 28.45 -4.56 16.14
N GLY A 378 27.82 -5.34 15.27
CA GLY A 378 26.37 -5.40 15.08
C GLY A 378 25.93 -4.76 13.76
N ILE A 379 26.74 -3.89 13.14
CA ILE A 379 26.42 -3.22 11.86
C ILE A 379 26.22 -4.20 10.70
N GLU A 380 26.84 -5.37 10.76
CA GLU A 380 26.68 -6.46 9.78
C GLU A 380 25.24 -7.00 9.71
N ASN A 381 24.37 -6.65 10.67
CA ASN A 381 22.98 -7.08 10.73
C ASN A 381 22.00 -6.12 10.01
N PHE A 382 22.53 -5.13 9.28
CA PHE A 382 21.75 -4.13 8.53
C PHE A 382 21.91 -4.35 7.00
N PRO A 383 21.23 -5.36 6.41
CA PRO A 383 21.49 -5.82 5.04
C PRO A 383 21.05 -4.82 3.95
N ASN A 384 20.20 -3.85 4.32
CA ASN A 384 19.72 -2.80 3.40
C ASN A 384 20.40 -1.45 3.61
N LEU A 385 21.43 -1.38 4.46
CA LEU A 385 22.17 -0.16 4.71
C LEU A 385 22.89 0.29 3.44
N ALA A 386 22.60 1.52 3.02
CA ALA A 386 23.10 2.12 1.79
C ALA A 386 24.14 3.22 2.08
N VAL A 387 24.01 3.91 3.22
CA VAL A 387 24.97 4.93 3.67
C VAL A 387 25.31 4.74 5.13
N ILE A 388 26.60 4.84 5.45
CA ILE A 388 27.08 4.96 6.82
C ILE A 388 28.06 6.12 6.94
N ARG A 389 27.81 7.03 7.89
CA ARG A 389 28.73 8.12 8.26
C ARG A 389 29.07 8.07 9.74
N CYS A 390 30.23 7.51 10.04
CA CYS A 390 30.73 7.30 11.41
C CYS A 390 32.03 8.05 11.69
N ARG A 391 32.26 9.19 11.01
CA ARG A 391 33.45 10.04 11.16
C ARG A 391 33.73 10.50 12.59
N ASP A 392 34.98 10.81 12.91
CA ASP A 392 35.39 11.43 14.18
C ASP A 392 34.96 10.63 15.42
N ASN A 393 35.21 9.32 15.40
CA ASN A 393 34.94 8.42 16.52
C ASN A 393 36.24 7.76 17.01
N GLN A 394 36.15 6.68 17.77
CA GLN A 394 37.28 5.95 18.33
C GLN A 394 37.27 4.48 17.90
N ILE A 395 36.71 4.20 16.72
CA ILE A 395 36.54 2.84 16.20
C ILE A 395 37.91 2.29 15.78
N THR A 396 38.24 1.08 16.22
CA THR A 396 39.53 0.43 15.92
C THR A 396 39.45 -0.61 14.79
N GLU A 397 38.25 -1.15 14.57
CA GLU A 397 37.97 -2.13 13.53
C GLU A 397 36.55 -1.89 13.02
N LEU A 398 36.39 -1.89 11.71
CA LEU A 398 35.11 -1.74 11.04
C LEU A 398 34.96 -2.87 10.03
N ASP A 399 33.97 -3.73 10.26
CA ASP A 399 33.57 -4.78 9.33
C ASP A 399 32.23 -4.38 8.71
N ILE A 400 32.25 -4.15 7.39
CA ILE A 400 31.07 -3.82 6.59
C ILE A 400 30.82 -4.85 5.49
N SER A 401 31.45 -6.02 5.58
CA SER A 401 31.24 -7.11 4.62
C SER A 401 29.77 -7.56 4.58
N GLY A 402 29.06 -7.52 5.71
CA GLY A 402 27.64 -7.86 5.81
C GLY A 402 26.66 -6.81 5.25
N ASN A 403 27.14 -5.74 4.61
CA ASN A 403 26.32 -4.62 4.15
C ASN A 403 26.39 -4.42 2.61
N PRO A 404 25.91 -5.40 1.80
CA PRO A 404 26.13 -5.46 0.35
C PRO A 404 25.50 -4.29 -0.46
N LYS A 405 24.61 -3.51 0.15
CA LYS A 405 23.95 -2.36 -0.49
C LYS A 405 24.62 -1.01 -0.22
N LEU A 406 25.73 -0.99 0.52
CA LEU A 406 26.47 0.24 0.75
C LEU A 406 26.91 0.85 -0.57
N PHE A 407 26.56 2.13 -0.76
CA PHE A 407 27.05 2.95 -1.87
C PHE A 407 27.98 4.07 -1.41
N ASN A 408 27.89 4.48 -0.14
CA ASN A 408 28.72 5.52 0.46
C ASN A 408 29.10 5.16 1.91
N VAL A 409 30.40 5.13 2.18
CA VAL A 409 30.97 4.88 3.51
C VAL A 409 31.91 6.05 3.89
N GLU A 410 31.59 6.75 4.96
CA GLU A 410 32.43 7.80 5.54
C GLU A 410 32.84 7.40 6.97
N CYS A 411 34.07 6.90 7.13
CA CYS A 411 34.63 6.41 8.39
C CYS A 411 35.91 7.15 8.81
N SER A 412 36.12 8.37 8.29
CA SER A 412 37.31 9.18 8.56
C SER A 412 37.48 9.62 10.02
N GLY A 413 38.71 9.95 10.41
CA GLY A 413 39.01 10.45 11.75
C GLY A 413 38.73 9.44 12.87
N ASN A 414 38.99 8.15 12.61
CA ASN A 414 38.85 7.07 13.58
C ASN A 414 40.23 6.54 14.01
N ARG A 415 40.29 5.31 14.54
CA ARG A 415 41.53 4.61 14.90
C ARG A 415 41.62 3.27 14.20
N LEU A 416 41.04 3.16 13.01
CA LEU A 416 40.92 1.90 12.28
C LEU A 416 42.31 1.35 11.97
N THR A 417 42.59 0.17 12.49
CA THR A 417 43.76 -0.64 12.06
C THR A 417 43.37 -1.69 11.04
N ALA A 418 42.07 -1.97 10.91
CA ALA A 418 41.49 -2.87 9.93
C ALA A 418 40.13 -2.34 9.46
N LEU A 419 39.93 -2.35 8.14
CA LEU A 419 38.66 -2.09 7.48
C LEU A 419 38.35 -3.32 6.62
N VAL A 420 37.32 -4.08 6.99
CA VAL A 420 36.95 -5.33 6.32
C VAL A 420 35.81 -5.04 5.36
N LEU A 421 36.11 -5.17 4.06
CA LEU A 421 35.20 -4.86 2.95
C LEU A 421 34.53 -6.10 2.34
N GLY A 422 34.99 -7.30 2.70
CA GLY A 422 34.48 -8.57 2.18
C GLY A 422 35.00 -8.93 0.77
N ASP A 423 34.82 -10.19 0.38
CA ASP A 423 35.37 -10.77 -0.85
C ASP A 423 34.49 -10.46 -2.09
N GLY A 424 34.27 -9.17 -2.38
CA GLY A 424 33.55 -8.72 -3.59
C GLY A 424 32.03 -8.58 -3.45
N GLU A 425 31.51 -8.48 -2.23
CA GLU A 425 30.07 -8.34 -1.95
C GLU A 425 29.58 -6.88 -2.04
N LEU A 426 30.50 -5.89 -2.05
CA LEU A 426 30.21 -4.45 -2.09
C LEU A 426 30.18 -3.89 -3.53
N GLU A 427 29.45 -4.54 -4.43
CA GLU A 427 29.40 -4.18 -5.86
C GLU A 427 28.78 -2.78 -6.14
N MET A 428 28.12 -2.17 -5.14
CA MET A 428 27.47 -0.86 -5.25
C MET A 428 28.28 0.29 -4.65
N LEU A 429 29.40 0.01 -3.97
CA LEU A 429 30.16 1.04 -3.27
C LEU A 429 30.85 1.98 -4.27
N GLU A 430 30.38 3.23 -4.35
CA GLU A 430 30.93 4.26 -5.24
C GLU A 430 31.85 5.24 -4.49
N MET A 431 31.64 5.45 -3.18
CA MET A 431 32.41 6.38 -2.36
C MET A 431 32.90 5.72 -1.07
N LEU A 432 34.20 5.76 -0.84
CA LEU A 432 34.84 5.33 0.39
C LEU A 432 35.78 6.41 0.92
N ASP A 433 35.43 7.00 2.06
CA ASP A 433 36.30 7.85 2.86
C ASP A 433 36.73 7.09 4.12
N CYS A 434 38.00 6.69 4.16
CA CYS A 434 38.66 6.08 5.31
C CYS A 434 39.88 6.89 5.79
N SER A 435 39.92 8.19 5.48
CA SER A 435 41.02 9.09 5.80
C SER A 435 41.25 9.28 7.31
N GLY A 436 42.46 9.64 7.71
CA GLY A 436 42.79 9.95 9.12
C GLY A 436 42.60 8.75 10.04
N ASN A 437 43.10 7.59 9.63
CA ASN A 437 43.04 6.33 10.37
C ASN A 437 44.45 5.74 10.59
N LEU A 438 44.55 4.47 10.99
CA LEU A 438 45.81 3.78 11.25
C LEU A 438 45.97 2.55 10.34
N LEU A 439 45.36 2.57 9.15
CA LEU A 439 45.37 1.45 8.21
C LEU A 439 46.78 1.25 7.66
N THR A 440 47.29 0.03 7.77
CA THR A 440 48.56 -0.37 7.13
C THR A 440 48.36 -1.08 5.80
N ASP A 441 47.15 -1.55 5.55
CA ASP A 441 46.70 -2.26 4.36
C ASP A 441 45.25 -1.86 4.08
N LEU A 442 44.88 -1.83 2.80
CA LEU A 442 43.53 -1.50 2.33
C LEU A 442 43.29 -2.26 1.02
N ASP A 443 42.45 -3.29 1.08
CA ASP A 443 42.07 -4.08 -0.09
C ASP A 443 40.75 -3.58 -0.70
N VAL A 444 40.86 -2.84 -1.80
CA VAL A 444 39.71 -2.33 -2.57
C VAL A 444 39.41 -3.17 -3.82
N SER A 445 40.00 -4.36 -3.95
CA SER A 445 39.82 -5.20 -5.14
C SER A 445 38.37 -5.68 -5.33
N GLY A 446 37.61 -5.76 -4.23
CA GLY A 446 36.19 -6.08 -4.22
C GLY A 446 35.24 -4.91 -4.55
N LEU A 447 35.76 -3.73 -4.92
CA LEU A 447 34.97 -2.49 -5.14
C LEU A 447 34.95 -2.03 -6.62
N PRO A 448 34.35 -2.81 -7.56
CA PRO A 448 34.41 -2.51 -8.99
C PRO A 448 33.63 -1.25 -9.42
N ALA A 449 32.74 -0.74 -8.56
CA ALA A 449 31.97 0.48 -8.79
C ALA A 449 32.61 1.74 -8.21
N LEU A 450 33.74 1.63 -7.50
CA LEU A 450 34.37 2.73 -6.79
C LEU A 450 34.74 3.88 -7.74
N ARG A 451 34.31 5.09 -7.40
CA ARG A 451 34.58 6.34 -8.12
C ARG A 451 35.39 7.33 -7.31
N ASP A 452 35.17 7.34 -6.00
CA ASP A 452 35.83 8.26 -5.07
C ASP A 452 36.43 7.46 -3.92
N LEU A 453 37.76 7.54 -3.79
CA LEU A 453 38.52 6.93 -2.72
C LEU A 453 39.35 7.99 -2.01
N ASP A 454 39.00 8.25 -0.76
CA ASP A 454 39.84 9.01 0.17
C ASP A 454 40.41 8.08 1.24
N CYS A 455 41.72 7.87 1.18
CA CYS A 455 42.48 7.09 2.15
C CYS A 455 43.65 7.89 2.73
N ASP A 456 43.54 9.23 2.75
CA ASP A 456 44.54 10.15 3.26
C ASP A 456 44.94 9.84 4.71
N ASP A 457 46.15 10.28 5.09
CA ASP A 457 46.62 10.23 6.49
C ASP A 457 46.45 8.83 7.13
N ASN A 458 46.89 7.80 6.42
CA ASN A 458 47.00 6.43 6.91
C ASN A 458 48.48 5.98 6.93
N MET A 459 48.72 4.68 7.10
CA MET A 459 50.05 4.07 7.14
C MET A 459 50.27 3.09 5.98
N LEU A 460 49.58 3.28 4.85
CA LEU A 460 49.63 2.41 3.67
C LEU A 460 50.99 2.48 3.00
N ARG A 461 51.59 1.30 2.73
CA ARG A 461 52.87 1.19 1.99
C ARG A 461 52.68 0.84 0.53
N SER A 462 51.53 0.28 0.21
CA SER A 462 51.06 -0.06 -1.13
C SER A 462 49.56 0.18 -1.19
N LEU A 463 49.07 0.45 -2.38
CA LEU A 463 47.65 0.56 -2.69
C LEU A 463 47.47 -0.05 -4.08
N ASP A 464 46.68 -1.12 -4.17
CA ASP A 464 46.34 -1.77 -5.44
C ASP A 464 44.98 -1.27 -5.90
N LEU A 465 44.96 -0.67 -7.10
CA LEU A 465 43.77 -0.06 -7.72
C LEU A 465 43.39 -0.75 -9.03
N GLY A 466 43.99 -1.90 -9.35
CA GLY A 466 43.82 -2.58 -10.63
C GLY A 466 42.39 -3.03 -10.93
N ALA A 467 41.55 -3.19 -9.92
CA ALA A 467 40.13 -3.54 -10.07
C ALA A 467 39.20 -2.32 -10.19
N ASN A 468 39.68 -1.10 -9.88
CA ASN A 468 38.85 0.09 -9.72
C ASN A 468 38.85 0.96 -11.00
N GLY A 469 38.52 0.35 -12.14
CA GLY A 469 38.58 1.02 -13.45
C GLY A 469 37.61 2.18 -13.67
N ARG A 470 36.72 2.46 -12.70
CA ARG A 470 35.79 3.59 -12.69
C ARG A 470 36.23 4.74 -11.79
N LEU A 471 37.40 4.66 -11.17
CA LEU A 471 37.89 5.67 -10.23
C LEU A 471 38.04 7.03 -10.93
N GLU A 472 37.37 8.05 -10.40
CA GLU A 472 37.32 9.42 -10.88
C GLU A 472 38.14 10.36 -9.99
N GLU A 473 38.19 10.09 -8.68
CA GLU A 473 38.91 10.85 -7.66
C GLU A 473 39.67 9.91 -6.73
N LEU A 474 40.95 10.20 -6.51
CA LEU A 474 41.82 9.48 -5.59
C LEU A 474 42.56 10.47 -4.68
N SER A 475 42.35 10.32 -3.38
CA SER A 475 43.18 10.91 -2.33
C SER A 475 43.90 9.81 -1.56
N CYS A 476 45.22 9.82 -1.61
CA CYS A 476 46.09 8.90 -0.87
C CYS A 476 47.29 9.61 -0.23
N MET A 477 47.14 10.92 0.05
CA MET A 477 48.14 11.78 0.65
C MET A 477 48.61 11.27 2.00
N SER A 478 49.82 11.66 2.39
CA SER A 478 50.44 11.34 3.69
C SER A 478 50.54 9.85 4.01
N ASN A 479 50.47 8.97 3.01
CA ASN A 479 50.76 7.57 3.18
C ASN A 479 52.22 7.27 2.78
N PRO A 480 52.93 6.35 3.45
CA PRO A 480 54.29 5.96 3.08
C PRO A 480 54.38 5.11 1.78
N LEU A 481 53.59 5.42 0.75
CA LEU A 481 53.57 4.77 -0.56
C LEU A 481 54.88 5.02 -1.30
N THR A 482 55.56 3.95 -1.72
CA THR A 482 56.79 4.05 -2.53
C THR A 482 56.53 4.00 -4.04
N ALA A 483 55.37 3.48 -4.43
CA ALA A 483 54.89 3.40 -5.80
C ALA A 483 53.36 3.54 -5.81
N LEU A 484 52.83 4.01 -6.93
CA LEU A 484 51.40 4.13 -7.18
C LEU A 484 51.19 3.78 -8.66
N ASP A 485 50.49 2.69 -8.93
CA ASP A 485 50.12 2.27 -10.28
C ASP A 485 48.70 2.73 -10.58
N LEU A 486 48.54 3.48 -11.67
CA LEU A 486 47.26 4.07 -12.12
C LEU A 486 46.93 3.64 -13.56
N GLY A 487 47.63 2.62 -14.08
CA GLY A 487 47.49 2.14 -15.46
C GLY A 487 46.08 1.64 -15.80
N ASP A 488 45.35 1.16 -14.79
CA ASP A 488 44.00 0.63 -14.92
C ASP A 488 42.89 1.65 -14.54
N ASN A 489 43.23 2.91 -14.28
CA ASN A 489 42.28 3.96 -13.85
C ASN A 489 42.12 5.10 -14.88
N PRO A 490 41.65 4.82 -16.12
CA PRO A 490 41.62 5.82 -17.21
C PRO A 490 40.57 6.94 -17.02
N GLU A 491 39.65 6.77 -16.07
CA GLU A 491 38.60 7.74 -15.75
C GLU A 491 39.04 8.81 -14.74
N LEU A 492 40.26 8.70 -14.18
CA LEU A 492 40.74 9.57 -13.12
C LEU A 492 40.81 11.04 -13.59
N THR A 493 40.15 11.91 -12.84
CA THR A 493 40.09 13.37 -13.07
C THR A 493 40.88 14.14 -12.02
N LYS A 494 40.97 13.62 -10.80
CA LYS A 494 41.70 14.25 -9.70
C LYS A 494 42.59 13.24 -9.00
N LEU A 495 43.82 13.65 -8.74
CA LEU A 495 44.81 12.86 -8.03
C LEU A 495 45.51 13.69 -6.95
N TYR A 496 45.35 13.28 -5.70
CA TYR A 496 46.06 13.82 -4.55
C TYR A 496 46.93 12.73 -3.95
N CYS A 497 48.24 12.82 -4.18
CA CYS A 497 49.24 11.85 -3.72
C CYS A 497 50.46 12.56 -3.09
N ALA A 498 50.19 13.68 -2.43
CA ALA A 498 51.21 14.49 -1.76
C ALA A 498 51.73 13.86 -0.46
N ASN A 499 52.96 14.20 -0.06
CA ASN A 499 53.63 13.67 1.14
C ASN A 499 53.69 12.13 1.17
N CYS A 500 53.79 11.53 -0.01
CA CYS A 500 54.08 10.11 -0.14
C CYS A 500 55.60 9.88 -0.14
N LYS A 501 56.06 8.71 -0.56
CA LYS A 501 57.48 8.39 -0.77
C LYS A 501 57.72 7.95 -2.21
N LEU A 502 56.94 8.51 -3.15
CA LEU A 502 56.99 8.18 -4.56
C LEU A 502 58.28 8.70 -5.18
N THR A 503 58.97 7.85 -5.94
CA THR A 503 60.15 8.25 -6.73
C THR A 503 59.84 8.41 -8.22
N SER A 504 58.70 7.88 -8.66
CA SER A 504 58.18 7.97 -10.01
C SER A 504 56.64 7.99 -9.96
N LEU A 505 56.04 8.63 -10.94
CA LEU A 505 54.59 8.66 -11.14
C LEU A 505 54.31 8.61 -12.64
N ASP A 506 53.73 7.51 -13.11
CA ASP A 506 53.32 7.35 -14.51
C ASP A 506 51.85 7.72 -14.65
N LEU A 507 51.58 8.74 -15.45
CA LEU A 507 50.22 9.26 -15.72
C LEU A 507 49.83 9.07 -17.19
N SER A 508 50.54 8.22 -17.92
CA SER A 508 50.32 8.03 -19.35
C SER A 508 48.92 7.46 -19.66
N ALA A 509 48.29 6.76 -18.71
CA ALA A 509 46.96 6.20 -18.81
C ALA A 509 45.83 7.13 -18.32
N ASN A 510 46.14 8.33 -17.81
CA ASN A 510 45.15 9.21 -17.14
C ASN A 510 44.95 10.55 -17.89
N PRO A 511 44.47 10.53 -19.15
CA PRO A 511 44.36 11.74 -19.98
C PRO A 511 43.27 12.72 -19.53
N LYS A 512 42.38 12.29 -18.63
CA LYS A 512 41.25 13.07 -18.09
C LYS A 512 41.61 13.90 -16.85
N LEU A 513 42.83 13.78 -16.33
CA LEU A 513 43.27 14.54 -15.16
C LEU A 513 43.14 16.05 -15.39
N THR A 514 42.41 16.71 -14.49
CA THR A 514 42.27 18.16 -14.36
C THR A 514 43.08 18.68 -13.18
N ASP A 515 43.18 17.89 -12.11
CA ASP A 515 43.82 18.27 -10.85
C ASP A 515 44.90 17.25 -10.46
N LEU A 516 46.14 17.73 -10.30
CA LEU A 516 47.26 16.89 -9.89
C LEU A 516 48.05 17.52 -8.74
N TYR A 517 47.98 16.90 -7.57
CA TYR A 517 48.72 17.30 -6.37
C TYR A 517 49.65 16.17 -5.94
N CYS A 518 50.89 16.20 -6.42
CA CYS A 518 51.94 15.19 -6.15
C CYS A 518 53.13 15.77 -5.36
N SER A 519 52.86 16.79 -4.55
CA SER A 519 53.88 17.55 -3.80
C SER A 519 54.53 16.73 -2.68
N ASP A 520 55.72 17.12 -2.22
CA ASP A 520 56.45 16.46 -1.12
C ASP A 520 56.68 14.96 -1.36
N ASN A 521 57.27 14.67 -2.52
CA ASN A 521 57.67 13.32 -2.93
C ASN A 521 59.17 13.32 -3.32
N GLY A 522 59.66 12.18 -3.81
CA GLY A 522 61.01 12.02 -4.32
C GLY A 522 61.08 12.00 -5.86
N LEU A 523 60.13 12.65 -6.56
CA LEU A 523 60.06 12.58 -8.01
C LEU A 523 61.26 13.30 -8.65
N THR A 524 62.00 12.60 -9.52
CA THR A 524 63.07 13.20 -10.33
C THR A 524 62.60 13.56 -11.74
N LEU A 525 61.48 12.99 -12.16
CA LEU A 525 60.82 13.19 -13.45
C LEU A 525 59.31 13.13 -13.24
N LEU A 526 58.58 14.00 -13.94
CA LEU A 526 57.12 13.99 -13.98
C LEU A 526 56.68 14.15 -15.44
N GLU A 527 56.12 13.09 -16.02
CA GLU A 527 55.63 13.09 -17.40
C GLU A 527 54.12 13.31 -17.42
N ILE A 528 53.70 14.48 -17.91
CA ILE A 528 52.27 14.89 -17.97
C ILE A 528 51.79 15.17 -19.40
N SER A 529 52.52 14.69 -20.41
CA SER A 529 52.21 15.01 -21.81
C SER A 529 50.83 14.53 -22.27
N ASN A 530 50.28 13.49 -21.62
CA ASN A 530 48.95 12.96 -21.89
C ASN A 530 47.84 13.67 -21.09
N CYS A 531 48.19 14.37 -20.00
CA CYS A 531 47.26 15.06 -19.11
C CYS A 531 46.88 16.44 -19.67
N THR A 532 46.35 16.46 -20.90
CA THR A 532 46.06 17.69 -21.65
C THR A 532 44.94 18.55 -21.08
N ALA A 533 44.13 17.98 -20.17
CA ALA A 533 43.02 18.64 -19.49
C ALA A 533 43.42 19.32 -18.17
N LEU A 534 44.69 19.23 -17.74
CA LEU A 534 45.16 19.80 -16.48
C LEU A 534 44.87 21.29 -16.38
N THR A 535 44.20 21.68 -15.31
CA THR A 535 43.94 23.07 -14.89
C THR A 535 44.80 23.46 -13.69
N ASP A 536 45.07 22.50 -12.80
CA ASP A 536 45.76 22.73 -11.53
C ASP A 536 46.86 21.68 -11.33
N LEU A 537 48.10 22.15 -11.18
CA LEU A 537 49.27 21.29 -10.99
C LEU A 537 50.12 21.76 -9.81
N SER A 538 50.24 20.91 -8.79
CA SER A 538 51.19 21.10 -7.68
C SER A 538 52.16 19.93 -7.59
N CYS A 539 53.40 20.17 -8.02
CA CYS A 539 54.53 19.23 -7.95
C CYS A 539 55.67 19.76 -7.05
N ARG A 540 55.34 20.67 -6.14
CA ARG A 540 56.28 21.31 -5.20
C ARG A 540 57.02 20.30 -4.33
N PHE A 541 58.22 20.65 -3.86
CA PHE A 541 59.00 19.81 -2.94
C PHE A 541 59.27 18.42 -3.53
N ASN A 542 59.78 18.40 -4.75
CA ASN A 542 60.29 17.22 -5.42
C ASN A 542 61.76 17.47 -5.83
N SER A 543 62.33 16.59 -6.65
CA SER A 543 63.70 16.70 -7.17
C SER A 543 63.72 16.86 -8.70
N LEU A 544 62.72 17.53 -9.27
CA LEU A 544 62.57 17.66 -10.72
C LEU A 544 63.68 18.56 -11.30
N ALA A 545 64.45 18.03 -12.25
CA ALA A 545 65.47 18.80 -12.97
C ALA A 545 64.90 19.60 -14.16
N SER A 546 63.72 19.20 -14.65
CA SER A 546 62.99 19.84 -15.74
C SER A 546 61.50 19.53 -15.59
N LEU A 547 60.65 20.39 -16.13
CA LEU A 547 59.21 20.19 -16.18
C LEU A 547 58.67 20.64 -17.54
N ASP A 548 58.04 19.73 -18.28
CA ASP A 548 57.40 20.04 -19.56
C ASP A 548 55.87 20.14 -19.38
N VAL A 549 55.36 21.38 -19.42
CA VAL A 549 53.93 21.71 -19.35
C VAL A 549 53.36 22.08 -20.73
N SER A 550 54.11 21.88 -21.82
CA SER A 550 53.72 22.37 -23.16
C SER A 550 52.40 21.80 -23.70
N ARG A 551 51.96 20.66 -23.13
CA ARG A 551 50.70 19.98 -23.46
C ARG A 551 49.54 20.32 -22.52
N ALA A 552 49.81 20.90 -21.35
CA ALA A 552 48.81 21.33 -20.38
C ALA A 552 48.29 22.73 -20.75
N THR A 553 47.66 22.87 -21.91
CA THR A 553 47.24 24.19 -22.43
C THR A 553 46.07 24.82 -21.67
N GLU A 554 45.40 24.02 -20.83
CA GLU A 554 44.29 24.45 -19.96
C GLU A 554 44.74 24.94 -18.58
N LEU A 555 46.05 24.87 -18.29
CA LEU A 555 46.63 25.16 -16.98
C LEU A 555 46.35 26.61 -16.53
N ARG A 556 45.88 26.75 -15.30
CA ARG A 556 45.54 28.01 -14.62
C ARG A 556 46.39 28.24 -13.38
N ASP A 557 46.69 27.19 -12.64
CA ASP A 557 47.55 27.22 -11.46
C ASP A 557 48.70 26.22 -11.58
N LEU A 558 49.92 26.70 -11.39
CA LEU A 558 51.14 25.90 -11.42
C LEU A 558 51.99 26.21 -10.18
N ASP A 559 52.12 25.23 -9.29
CA ASP A 559 53.15 25.21 -8.24
C ASP A 559 54.20 24.12 -8.56
N CYS A 560 55.37 24.56 -9.01
CA CYS A 560 56.56 23.75 -9.20
C CYS A 560 57.72 24.20 -8.30
N GLY A 561 57.41 24.92 -7.21
CA GLY A 561 58.42 25.45 -6.30
C GLY A 561 59.23 24.36 -5.60
N TYR A 562 60.38 24.73 -5.04
CA TYR A 562 61.23 23.82 -4.25
C TYR A 562 61.59 22.54 -5.02
N ASN A 563 62.04 22.71 -6.26
CA ASN A 563 62.54 21.64 -7.12
C ASN A 563 63.99 21.97 -7.54
N GLU A 564 64.53 21.24 -8.51
CA GLU A 564 65.86 21.46 -9.07
C GLU A 564 65.82 21.91 -10.54
N ILE A 565 64.73 22.57 -10.98
CA ILE A 565 64.51 22.93 -12.38
C ILE A 565 65.62 23.89 -12.84
N ILE A 566 66.34 23.51 -13.90
CA ILE A 566 67.47 24.27 -14.44
C ILE A 566 67.13 25.01 -15.74
N ALA A 567 67.92 26.03 -16.03
CA ALA A 567 67.94 26.80 -17.28
C ALA A 567 66.65 27.60 -17.52
N ALA A 568 65.57 26.98 -17.99
CA ALA A 568 64.33 27.67 -18.36
C ALA A 568 63.10 26.85 -18.01
N LEU A 569 62.00 27.54 -17.69
CA LEU A 569 60.66 26.98 -17.55
C LEU A 569 59.80 27.53 -18.70
N ASP A 570 59.47 26.68 -19.68
CA ASP A 570 58.68 27.10 -20.84
C ASP A 570 57.18 27.11 -20.51
N LEU A 571 56.62 28.32 -20.44
CA LEU A 571 55.21 28.57 -20.17
C LEU A 571 54.44 29.10 -21.40
N SER A 572 55.08 29.13 -22.59
CA SER A 572 54.55 29.77 -23.80
C SER A 572 53.21 29.19 -24.30
N ARG A 573 52.92 27.94 -23.93
CA ARG A 573 51.68 27.23 -24.27
C ARG A 573 50.59 27.38 -23.20
N CYS A 574 50.93 27.77 -21.98
CA CYS A 574 50.03 27.89 -20.84
C CYS A 574 49.34 29.26 -20.82
N LYS A 575 48.59 29.60 -21.87
CA LYS A 575 48.04 30.96 -22.06
C LYS A 575 46.90 31.32 -21.09
N LYS A 576 46.37 30.32 -20.39
CA LYS A 576 45.32 30.45 -19.37
C LYS A 576 45.87 30.60 -17.95
N LEU A 577 47.20 30.64 -17.79
CA LEU A 577 47.84 30.68 -16.48
C LEU A 577 47.49 31.98 -15.74
N GLU A 578 46.93 31.82 -14.55
CA GLU A 578 46.54 32.90 -13.65
C GLU A 578 47.54 32.99 -12.48
N ARG A 579 48.13 31.86 -12.06
CA ARG A 579 49.08 31.79 -10.95
C ARG A 579 50.25 30.87 -11.31
N VAL A 580 51.46 31.32 -10.99
CA VAL A 580 52.69 30.51 -11.10
C VAL A 580 53.55 30.69 -9.85
N ASP A 581 53.89 29.58 -9.22
CA ASP A 581 54.91 29.47 -8.18
C ASP A 581 56.02 28.53 -8.67
N CYS A 582 57.15 29.11 -9.06
CA CYS A 582 58.38 28.41 -9.42
C CYS A 582 59.53 28.76 -8.47
N ALA A 583 59.20 29.19 -7.25
CA ALA A 583 60.14 29.62 -6.23
C ALA A 583 61.17 28.52 -5.87
N LYS A 584 62.37 28.91 -5.44
CA LYS A 584 63.42 27.99 -4.98
C LYS A 584 63.72 26.86 -5.98
N ASN A 585 63.97 27.24 -7.22
CA ASN A 585 64.52 26.37 -8.26
C ASN A 585 65.93 26.85 -8.64
N ARG A 586 66.42 26.48 -9.83
CA ARG A 586 67.68 26.97 -10.42
C ARG A 586 67.42 27.56 -11.82
N ILE A 587 66.26 28.20 -12.00
CA ILE A 587 65.83 28.79 -13.27
C ILE A 587 66.65 30.04 -13.55
N ALA A 588 67.24 30.12 -14.76
CA ALA A 588 68.04 31.26 -15.20
C ALA A 588 67.27 32.19 -16.15
N GLU A 589 66.26 31.66 -16.85
CA GLU A 589 65.41 32.38 -17.78
C GLU A 589 63.94 32.02 -17.55
N LEU A 590 63.09 33.04 -17.44
CA LEU A 590 61.65 32.91 -17.29
C LEU A 590 60.96 33.91 -18.21
N ASP A 591 60.45 33.43 -19.34
CA ASP A 591 59.67 34.21 -20.29
C ASP A 591 58.18 34.12 -19.95
N LEU A 592 57.56 35.26 -19.68
CA LEU A 592 56.15 35.40 -19.32
C LEU A 592 55.35 36.18 -20.37
N SER A 593 55.94 36.48 -21.53
CA SER A 593 55.33 37.32 -22.56
C SER A 593 54.04 36.72 -23.17
N ASP A 594 53.89 35.40 -23.11
CA ASP A 594 52.72 34.66 -23.59
C ASP A 594 51.66 34.40 -22.50
N ASN A 595 51.83 34.94 -21.28
CA ASN A 595 50.97 34.69 -20.11
C ASN A 595 50.31 35.98 -19.58
N PRO A 596 49.46 36.67 -20.37
CA PRO A 596 48.90 37.97 -20.02
C PRO A 596 47.86 37.94 -18.90
N LEU A 597 47.36 36.74 -18.53
CA LEU A 597 46.35 36.54 -17.49
C LEU A 597 46.94 36.31 -16.10
N LEU A 598 48.28 36.29 -15.96
CA LEU A 598 48.93 36.11 -14.67
C LEU A 598 48.55 37.21 -13.69
N VAL A 599 47.99 36.80 -12.55
CA VAL A 599 47.61 37.63 -11.40
C VAL A 599 48.66 37.53 -10.29
N SER A 600 49.31 36.38 -10.14
CA SER A 600 50.37 36.16 -9.15
C SER A 600 51.54 35.39 -9.73
N VAL A 601 52.74 35.95 -9.54
CA VAL A 601 54.02 35.31 -9.91
C VAL A 601 54.92 35.22 -8.68
N ARG A 602 55.33 34.00 -8.36
CA ARG A 602 56.37 33.70 -7.37
C ARG A 602 57.52 32.99 -8.05
N CYS A 603 58.66 33.65 -8.12
CA CYS A 603 59.89 33.14 -8.74
C CYS A 603 61.11 33.46 -7.88
N GLU A 604 60.92 33.65 -6.58
CA GLU A 604 62.02 33.94 -5.65
C GLU A 604 63.06 32.82 -5.62
N GLN A 605 64.28 33.17 -5.20
CA GLN A 605 65.35 32.22 -4.92
C GLN A 605 65.66 31.31 -6.12
N ASN A 606 65.74 31.91 -7.29
CA ASN A 606 66.20 31.31 -8.54
C ASN A 606 67.55 31.93 -8.97
N ALA A 607 67.95 31.74 -10.22
CA ALA A 607 69.16 32.30 -10.80
C ALA A 607 68.84 33.33 -11.92
N LEU A 608 67.69 34.01 -11.85
CA LEU A 608 67.25 34.94 -12.88
C LEU A 608 68.15 36.18 -12.92
N THR A 609 68.59 36.58 -14.11
CA THR A 609 69.36 37.84 -14.32
C THR A 609 68.53 38.97 -14.89
N LEU A 610 67.43 38.65 -15.56
CA LEU A 610 66.45 39.56 -16.11
C LEU A 610 65.07 38.97 -15.87
N LEU A 611 64.11 39.81 -15.51
CA LEU A 611 62.71 39.44 -15.44
C LEU A 611 61.88 40.52 -16.13
N ASP A 612 61.17 40.11 -17.18
CA ASP A 612 60.25 40.98 -17.91
C ASP A 612 58.82 40.53 -17.65
N VAL A 613 58.08 41.35 -16.91
CA VAL A 613 56.66 41.11 -16.58
C VAL A 613 55.75 42.13 -17.26
N SER A 614 56.27 42.92 -18.21
CA SER A 614 55.50 43.98 -18.89
C SER A 614 54.29 43.46 -19.68
N GLY A 615 54.32 42.19 -20.11
CA GLY A 615 53.19 41.51 -20.76
C GLY A 615 52.08 41.07 -19.78
N CYS A 616 52.37 40.99 -18.48
CA CYS A 616 51.48 40.48 -17.44
C CYS A 616 50.60 41.61 -16.86
N THR A 617 49.81 42.29 -17.71
CA THR A 617 49.04 43.48 -17.30
C THR A 617 47.98 43.25 -16.21
N ALA A 618 47.62 41.99 -15.92
CA ALA A 618 46.72 41.61 -14.83
C ALA A 618 47.45 41.32 -13.50
N LEU A 619 48.78 41.47 -13.44
CA LEU A 619 49.59 41.06 -12.30
C LEU A 619 49.34 41.95 -11.08
N GLU A 620 48.84 41.34 -10.01
CA GLU A 620 48.56 41.99 -8.74
C GLU A 620 49.69 41.76 -7.72
N SER A 621 50.35 40.61 -7.78
CA SER A 621 51.41 40.22 -6.82
C SER A 621 52.63 39.64 -7.52
N LEU A 622 53.81 40.21 -7.24
CA LEU A 622 55.09 39.72 -7.73
C LEU A 622 56.10 39.48 -6.59
N MET A 623 56.56 38.24 -6.46
CA MET A 623 57.66 37.85 -5.57
C MET A 623 58.84 37.32 -6.40
N CYS A 624 59.91 38.11 -6.53
CA CYS A 624 61.09 37.76 -7.31
C CYS A 624 62.40 37.96 -6.52
N TYR A 625 62.32 37.94 -5.19
CA TYR A 625 63.46 38.18 -4.32
C TYR A 625 64.53 37.07 -4.36
N GLY A 626 65.76 37.38 -3.99
CA GLY A 626 66.83 36.37 -3.89
C GLY A 626 67.27 35.80 -5.23
N ASN A 627 67.19 36.59 -6.30
CA ASN A 627 67.69 36.27 -7.64
C ASN A 627 69.00 37.03 -7.93
N GLU A 628 69.44 37.02 -9.18
CA GLU A 628 70.58 37.81 -9.67
C GLU A 628 70.14 38.95 -10.59
N LEU A 629 68.92 39.49 -10.41
CA LEU A 629 68.32 40.44 -11.35
C LEU A 629 69.16 41.71 -11.47
N ALA A 630 69.66 41.97 -12.68
CA ALA A 630 70.26 43.23 -13.08
C ALA A 630 69.22 44.17 -13.71
N GLU A 631 68.10 43.62 -14.19
CA GLU A 631 67.00 44.34 -14.81
C GLU A 631 65.66 43.69 -14.44
N LEU A 632 64.70 44.52 -14.05
CA LEU A 632 63.31 44.15 -13.82
C LEU A 632 62.43 45.13 -14.61
N ARG A 633 61.66 44.62 -15.57
CA ARG A 633 60.74 45.44 -16.38
C ARG A 633 59.32 45.28 -15.90
N THR A 634 58.71 46.41 -15.56
CA THR A 634 57.45 46.55 -14.82
C THR A 634 56.47 47.46 -15.56
N ASP A 635 56.73 47.73 -16.85
CA ASP A 635 55.90 48.57 -17.70
C ASP A 635 54.45 48.03 -17.76
N GLY A 636 53.46 48.92 -17.73
CA GLY A 636 52.05 48.54 -17.88
C GLY A 636 51.40 47.83 -16.69
N LEU A 637 52.09 47.68 -15.55
CA LEU A 637 51.58 47.00 -14.35
C LEU A 637 50.63 47.86 -13.49
N ALA A 638 49.59 48.42 -14.08
CA ALA A 638 48.68 49.39 -13.43
C ALA A 638 47.89 48.83 -12.23
N VAL A 639 47.80 47.52 -12.10
CA VAL A 639 47.08 46.83 -11.02
C VAL A 639 47.98 46.17 -9.97
N LEU A 640 49.30 46.28 -10.11
CA LEU A 640 50.25 45.70 -9.17
C LEU A 640 50.06 46.33 -7.79
N ASP A 641 49.79 45.48 -6.80
CA ASP A 641 49.52 45.83 -5.41
C ASP A 641 50.73 45.49 -4.52
N PHE A 642 51.34 44.33 -4.76
CA PHE A 642 52.47 43.82 -3.98
C PHE A 642 53.69 43.52 -4.86
N LEU A 643 54.85 44.10 -4.50
CA LEU A 643 56.13 43.80 -5.12
C LEU A 643 57.21 43.50 -4.07
N ASN A 644 57.80 42.31 -4.14
CA ASN A 644 59.03 41.98 -3.45
C ASN A 644 60.14 41.57 -4.44
N CYS A 645 61.07 42.50 -4.68
CA CYS A 645 62.25 42.32 -5.53
C CYS A 645 63.55 42.41 -4.72
N SER A 646 63.49 42.17 -3.41
CA SER A 646 64.65 42.24 -2.51
C SER A 646 65.75 41.24 -2.84
N GLN A 647 66.96 41.45 -2.30
CA GLN A 647 68.09 40.53 -2.46
C GLN A 647 68.40 40.23 -3.94
N ASN A 648 68.57 41.28 -4.73
CA ASN A 648 68.89 41.24 -6.16
C ASN A 648 70.09 42.16 -6.47
N ARG A 649 70.34 42.47 -7.74
CA ARG A 649 71.45 43.34 -8.20
C ARG A 649 70.94 44.55 -8.98
N LEU A 650 69.71 45.01 -8.71
CA LEU A 650 69.06 46.08 -9.47
C LEU A 650 69.78 47.43 -9.24
N PRO A 651 70.30 48.09 -10.30
CA PRO A 651 70.90 49.43 -10.18
C PRO A 651 69.84 50.55 -10.20
N SER A 652 68.68 50.26 -10.79
CA SER A 652 67.51 51.14 -10.89
C SER A 652 66.24 50.28 -10.86
N LEU A 653 65.13 50.91 -10.49
CA LEU A 653 63.82 50.29 -10.46
C LEU A 653 62.81 51.36 -10.89
N ASP A 654 62.10 51.10 -11.99
CA ASP A 654 61.02 51.96 -12.46
C ASP A 654 59.68 51.38 -12.02
N LEU A 655 58.83 52.22 -11.44
CA LEU A 655 57.51 51.85 -10.92
C LEU A 655 56.45 52.90 -11.28
N SER A 656 56.71 53.74 -12.30
CA SER A 656 55.80 54.82 -12.69
C SER A 656 54.40 54.32 -13.04
N ASP A 657 54.32 53.12 -13.63
CA ASP A 657 53.08 52.51 -14.08
C ASP A 657 52.37 51.73 -12.96
N ALA A 658 53.07 51.32 -11.90
CA ALA A 658 52.53 50.57 -10.77
C ALA A 658 51.75 51.46 -9.79
N VAL A 659 50.79 52.22 -10.30
CA VAL A 659 50.10 53.29 -9.56
C VAL A 659 49.24 52.80 -8.38
N ARG A 660 48.93 51.50 -8.31
CA ARG A 660 48.16 50.87 -7.22
C ARG A 660 49.03 50.16 -6.18
N LEU A 661 50.35 50.27 -6.28
CA LEU A 661 51.28 49.56 -5.39
C LEU A 661 51.11 50.02 -3.94
N THR A 662 50.75 49.10 -3.05
CA THR A 662 50.61 49.33 -1.60
C THR A 662 51.84 48.85 -0.83
N THR A 663 52.50 47.79 -1.30
CA THR A 663 53.66 47.20 -0.63
C THR A 663 54.85 47.05 -1.58
N LEU A 664 55.96 47.69 -1.23
CA LEU A 664 57.24 47.58 -1.94
C LEU A 664 58.36 47.10 -1.01
N VAL A 665 58.95 45.95 -1.35
CA VAL A 665 60.15 45.42 -0.69
C VAL A 665 61.26 45.30 -1.73
N CYS A 666 62.19 46.26 -1.71
CA CYS A 666 63.31 46.35 -2.66
C CYS A 666 64.68 46.43 -1.96
N ASN A 667 64.74 46.04 -0.69
CA ASN A 667 65.96 46.06 0.11
C ASN A 667 67.03 45.07 -0.37
N THR A 668 68.29 45.32 0.00
CA THR A 668 69.44 44.51 -0.45
C THR A 668 69.53 44.44 -1.98
N ASN A 669 69.68 45.61 -2.60
CA ASN A 669 69.88 45.79 -4.04
C ASN A 669 71.08 46.74 -4.29
N ALA A 670 71.21 47.27 -5.50
CA ALA A 670 72.23 48.25 -5.87
C ALA A 670 71.63 49.62 -6.25
N LEU A 671 70.41 49.93 -5.80
CA LEU A 671 69.67 51.14 -6.19
C LEU A 671 70.40 52.40 -5.72
N VAL A 672 70.63 53.35 -6.62
CA VAL A 672 71.25 54.66 -6.30
C VAL A 672 70.19 55.74 -6.05
N SER A 673 69.02 55.56 -6.64
CA SER A 673 67.84 56.40 -6.47
C SER A 673 66.59 55.53 -6.55
N LEU A 674 65.51 55.97 -5.91
CA LEU A 674 64.22 55.34 -5.99
C LEU A 674 63.16 56.44 -6.09
N ASP A 675 62.41 56.45 -7.20
CA ASP A 675 61.27 57.34 -7.39
C ASP A 675 59.99 56.56 -7.14
N VAL A 676 59.25 56.96 -6.10
CA VAL A 676 57.95 56.38 -5.72
C VAL A 676 56.83 57.42 -5.84
N SER A 677 57.04 58.52 -6.57
CA SER A 677 56.10 59.64 -6.61
C SER A 677 54.75 59.29 -7.25
N HIS A 678 54.71 58.21 -8.04
CA HIS A 678 53.52 57.72 -8.74
C HIS A 678 52.77 56.63 -7.95
N ASN A 679 53.40 56.05 -6.92
CA ASN A 679 52.84 54.98 -6.10
C ASN A 679 52.11 55.59 -4.89
N THR A 680 51.05 56.36 -5.15
CA THR A 680 50.40 57.19 -4.12
C THR A 680 49.70 56.39 -3.01
N TYR A 681 49.41 55.11 -3.26
CA TYR A 681 48.79 54.19 -2.31
C TYR A 681 49.81 53.39 -1.49
N LEU A 682 51.11 53.70 -1.58
CA LEU A 682 52.14 52.96 -0.88
C LEU A 682 51.95 53.07 0.64
N GLU A 683 51.75 51.95 1.32
CA GLU A 683 51.57 51.82 2.77
C GLU A 683 52.83 51.26 3.45
N TYR A 684 53.58 50.41 2.74
CA TYR A 684 54.82 49.81 3.24
C TYR A 684 55.96 49.91 2.20
N LEU A 685 57.12 50.37 2.67
CA LEU A 685 58.33 50.48 1.87
C LEU A 685 59.55 49.98 2.65
N ASP A 686 60.18 48.90 2.19
CA ASP A 686 61.53 48.53 2.62
C ASP A 686 62.53 48.71 1.47
N CYS A 687 63.34 49.76 1.55
CA CYS A 687 64.40 50.08 0.61
C CYS A 687 65.80 50.04 1.23
N GLY A 688 65.94 49.44 2.42
CA GLY A 688 67.22 49.34 3.13
C GLY A 688 68.31 48.57 2.37
N LYS A 689 69.57 48.68 2.81
CA LYS A 689 70.73 48.05 2.18
C LYS A 689 70.80 48.33 0.66
N ASN A 690 70.65 49.61 0.31
CA ASN A 690 70.81 50.12 -1.05
C ASN A 690 71.85 51.27 -1.04
N ASN A 691 72.09 51.89 -2.18
CA ASN A 691 72.97 53.07 -2.31
C ASN A 691 72.18 54.39 -2.42
N ILE A 692 70.92 54.40 -1.97
CA ILE A 692 70.04 55.58 -1.98
C ILE A 692 70.53 56.57 -0.93
N THR A 693 70.61 57.86 -1.28
CA THR A 693 71.04 58.92 -0.35
C THR A 693 69.92 59.88 0.04
N THR A 694 68.92 60.05 -0.82
CA THR A 694 67.73 60.87 -0.58
C THR A 694 66.52 60.10 -1.05
N LEU A 695 65.45 60.14 -0.26
CA LEU A 695 64.17 59.52 -0.57
C LEU A 695 63.06 60.56 -0.37
N ASP A 696 62.30 60.85 -1.42
CA ASP A 696 61.20 61.82 -1.41
C ASP A 696 59.86 61.10 -1.30
N LEU A 697 59.15 61.32 -0.19
CA LEU A 697 57.89 60.66 0.13
C LEU A 697 56.70 61.63 0.19
N ARG A 698 56.86 62.85 -0.33
CA ARG A 698 55.80 63.88 -0.28
C ARG A 698 54.51 63.49 -1.01
N ASN A 699 54.61 62.60 -1.99
CA ASN A 699 53.48 62.11 -2.79
C ASN A 699 52.94 60.75 -2.32
N ASN A 700 53.39 60.23 -1.17
CA ASN A 700 52.95 58.96 -0.61
C ASN A 700 52.18 59.21 0.70
N PRO A 701 50.93 59.71 0.65
CA PRO A 701 50.19 60.14 1.83
C PRO A 701 49.91 59.03 2.83
N ASP A 702 49.80 57.79 2.35
CA ASP A 702 49.42 56.60 3.13
C ASP A 702 50.64 55.92 3.80
N LEU A 703 51.86 56.26 3.38
CA LEU A 703 53.10 55.79 4.00
C LEU A 703 53.43 56.64 5.23
N ASP A 704 53.56 56.00 6.39
CA ASP A 704 54.04 56.63 7.62
C ASP A 704 55.43 56.12 8.04
N ALA A 705 55.96 56.68 9.14
CA ALA A 705 57.28 56.31 9.62
C ALA A 705 57.37 54.85 10.12
N SER A 706 56.25 54.21 10.46
CA SER A 706 56.20 52.80 10.87
C SER A 706 56.18 51.84 9.67
N GLY A 707 55.66 52.29 8.53
CA GLY A 707 55.67 51.57 7.26
C GLY A 707 56.98 51.71 6.45
N LEU A 708 57.94 52.54 6.89
CA LEU A 708 59.20 52.77 6.19
C LEU A 708 60.38 52.06 6.87
N VAL A 709 61.11 51.26 6.08
CA VAL A 709 62.43 50.69 6.43
C VAL A 709 63.46 51.18 5.41
N CYS A 710 64.45 51.95 5.88
CA CYS A 710 65.56 52.44 5.06
C CYS A 710 66.87 52.55 5.88
N ASP A 711 68.00 52.72 5.20
CA ASP A 711 69.28 52.86 5.90
C ASP A 711 69.37 54.19 6.67
N SER A 712 69.99 54.16 7.85
CA SER A 712 70.05 55.31 8.76
C SER A 712 70.67 56.61 8.20
N TYR A 713 71.42 56.52 7.09
CA TYR A 713 72.04 57.67 6.43
C TYR A 713 71.16 58.29 5.32
N VAL A 714 70.03 57.67 4.97
CA VAL A 714 69.12 58.17 3.94
C VAL A 714 68.42 59.42 4.44
N ASN A 715 68.53 60.52 3.68
CA ASN A 715 67.77 61.74 3.96
C ASN A 715 66.34 61.59 3.45
N VAL A 716 65.39 61.34 4.35
CA VAL A 716 63.97 61.16 4.02
C VAL A 716 63.23 62.49 4.08
N ILE A 717 62.57 62.86 2.98
CA ILE A 717 61.74 64.06 2.87
C ILE A 717 60.28 63.64 3.02
N TRP A 718 59.72 63.97 4.18
CA TRP A 718 58.30 63.77 4.47
C TRP A 718 57.44 64.96 3.99
N LYS A 719 56.13 64.72 3.93
CA LYS A 719 55.08 65.73 3.70
C LYS A 719 55.13 66.90 4.69
#